data_AF-A0A0G1J134-F1
#
_entry.id   AF-A0A0G1J134-F1
#
_cell.length_a   1.000
_cell.length_b   1.000
_cell.length_c   1.000
_cell.angle_alpha   90.00
_cell.angle_beta   90.00
_cell.angle_gamma   90.00
#
_symmetry.space_group_name_H-M   'P 1'
#
loop_
_entity.id
_entity.type
_entity.pdbx_description
1 polymer ?
#
loop_
_entity_poly.entity_id
_entity_poly.type
_entity_poly.pdbx_seq_one_letter_code
_entity_poly.pdbx_strand_id
1 'polypeptide(L)'
;MRNIFHRSAEFVTEKIQRHKHHHHLFLAVLALAVAGTGAYTYRHEIAQAATYTFTQVSWIGGADTGATASHTSNQTGWDKYYSASTSITAGADVRLLSAGYSFVDDGTTGGDSPDASGGGFSSGTPSQAVVNGSGGSASVALAFVPAEYDVETGGSHTCAAKSDGTAYCWGYNNYGQLGNNTTTNISTPVQVLGVGGSGFLTGVSAISAGASHTCALKSDETVFCWGQNNVSGQLGDNTTTTSLTPVQVLGVGGSGFLTGVSAISAGASHTCAVKSDGTAYCWGEAANYQLGHYSFTDSYTPAQVHGVSNVGFLTGVSAISAGDNQTCAVKTDGTAYCWGLGTFGRLGDNTTTQRSTPVQVHGVSNVGFLAGVAKITTDAAFSCAAKSDGTAYCWGYNGYGQLGDNTTTQRNTPVQVHGVSDVGFLTDVSMIFSAGDTTTPSQTCALKTDGTAYCWGYNGFGQLGDNTTTQRNTPVQVHGVSDVGFLTGVGKIVTGYSYVVSEAGYTCAAKSDGTAYCWGNNGWGRLGDNTATHRSTPVQVHGVSDVGFLSLFTPTYYSSGTFTSATIDFARPTIFTTMSWTATLNGQTITMKARSSATSDFSGATAWGSCSNVTSGGNMSDGGCVTNGHQYLQYQATLSGDTVSTPTLDSVTINDTQYSANGGTLTSSKYDAGDDTNLISRLSWVGSATSSTEVIKFQVRSASSAAGLDTAVWCGPSITCDGTDYFLYTDNGVALATNHPLRSGANDRWVQYKVYLTSAGAITPLLTTVAVQYVVNAPPAVGNIQASQITDSGSADYGKVSFTFDASDSDTASGTVPYLVTPTLYEYYNGTSWTTISSGLSANAYSGITLTGNSATTTTAVTWTPTAGIALTSNAKVRVTISDGEAANATAIGTMAGTFTLDTTVPDITSAVIDSSVGASTAVGNTVGTITFSITDSSDKQYRFCNNSAFTSPDDQGNSCGWSTLAGTISGVATSTWVFTGNSADEAVYMQARDLYGNTTATRTIVAPAMPASFQFTDASNVSTGVYREFLSDILNIWFI
;
A
#
# COMPACT_ATOMS: atom_id res chain seq x y z
N MET A 1 17.94 55.68 57.91
CA MET A 1 18.95 56.73 58.22
C MET A 1 19.58 57.19 56.90
N ARG A 2 20.11 58.43 56.84
CA ARG A 2 21.01 59.09 55.84
C ARG A 2 21.40 58.38 54.53
N ASN A 3 21.59 59.00 53.35
CA ASN A 3 21.39 60.37 52.78
C ASN A 3 21.42 60.20 51.22
N ILE A 4 20.55 60.74 50.36
CA ILE A 4 20.33 62.12 49.83
C ILE A 4 21.38 62.62 48.80
N PHE A 5 20.87 63.34 47.77
CA PHE A 5 21.51 64.12 46.66
C PHE A 5 21.76 63.38 45.33
N HIS A 6 21.54 63.91 44.11
CA HIS A 6 20.65 64.91 43.46
C HIS A 6 21.14 64.97 41.98
N ARG A 7 20.27 65.10 40.94
CA ARG A 7 19.94 66.34 40.18
C ARG A 7 21.12 67.24 39.75
N SER A 8 21.14 67.90 38.58
CA SER A 8 20.45 67.74 37.27
C SER A 8 20.88 68.86 36.30
N ALA A 9 21.11 68.55 35.01
CA ALA A 9 21.07 69.38 33.78
C ALA A 9 21.40 70.91 33.79
N GLU A 10 22.30 71.34 32.88
CA GLU A 10 22.43 72.71 32.30
C GLU A 10 23.48 72.70 31.15
N PHE A 11 23.70 73.74 30.32
CA PHE A 11 22.83 74.37 29.30
C PHE A 11 23.70 75.21 28.30
N VAL A 12 23.26 75.36 27.04
CA VAL A 12 23.66 76.41 26.05
C VAL A 12 25.15 76.58 25.58
N THR A 13 25.40 76.08 24.37
CA THR A 13 25.89 76.78 23.14
C THR A 13 26.92 77.95 23.20
N GLU A 14 28.05 77.81 22.48
CA GLU A 14 28.54 78.90 21.59
C GLU A 14 29.30 78.40 20.32
N LYS A 15 30.08 79.26 19.63
CA LYS A 15 30.10 79.33 18.14
C LYS A 15 31.47 79.21 17.42
N ILE A 16 31.47 78.35 16.37
CA ILE A 16 31.93 78.61 14.97
C ILE A 16 33.44 78.68 14.58
N GLN A 17 33.78 77.75 13.65
CA GLN A 17 34.72 77.85 12.49
C GLN A 17 36.25 77.92 12.62
N ARG A 18 36.93 76.92 12.01
CA ARG A 18 37.78 77.02 10.78
C ARG A 18 38.38 75.63 10.42
N HIS A 19 38.61 75.22 9.16
CA HIS A 19 38.17 75.72 7.85
C HIS A 19 38.50 74.71 6.71
N LYS A 20 37.98 74.96 5.47
CA LYS A 20 38.29 74.32 4.15
C LYS A 20 37.56 73.00 3.84
N HIS A 21 37.03 72.70 2.64
CA HIS A 21 36.83 73.39 1.32
C HIS A 21 35.81 72.50 0.49
N HIS A 22 35.16 72.82 -0.64
CA HIS A 22 34.95 74.02 -1.48
C HIS A 22 33.71 73.78 -2.43
N HIS A 23 32.78 74.74 -2.56
CA HIS A 23 31.74 74.92 -3.63
C HIS A 23 30.65 73.83 -3.87
N HIS A 24 29.38 74.05 -4.31
CA HIS A 24 28.51 75.17 -4.76
C HIS A 24 28.02 75.16 -6.24
N LEU A 25 26.67 75.16 -6.39
CA LEU A 25 25.81 75.79 -7.42
C LEU A 25 25.52 75.15 -8.82
N PHE A 26 24.26 74.72 -8.98
CA PHE A 26 23.22 75.21 -9.93
C PHE A 26 23.17 74.88 -11.46
N LEU A 27 21.95 74.43 -11.84
CA LEU A 27 21.12 74.70 -13.05
C LEU A 27 21.26 73.93 -14.40
N ALA A 28 20.07 73.51 -14.88
CA ALA A 28 19.63 73.24 -16.28
C ALA A 28 20.19 71.97 -16.98
N VAL A 29 19.49 71.22 -17.85
CA VAL A 29 18.15 71.25 -18.52
C VAL A 29 17.66 69.76 -18.59
N LEU A 30 16.42 69.31 -18.35
CA LEU A 30 15.14 69.39 -19.11
C LEU A 30 14.07 68.66 -18.23
N ALA A 31 12.92 69.20 -17.78
CA ALA A 31 11.59 69.28 -18.43
C ALA A 31 11.02 67.93 -18.99
N LEU A 32 9.76 67.50 -18.76
CA LEU A 32 8.62 68.02 -17.96
C LEU A 32 7.53 66.93 -17.73
N ALA A 33 6.68 67.08 -16.69
CA ALA A 33 5.39 66.36 -16.43
C ALA A 33 5.51 64.83 -16.10
N VAL A 34 4.54 64.09 -15.52
CA VAL A 34 3.16 64.32 -15.00
C VAL A 34 3.05 63.70 -13.59
N ALA A 35 2.04 64.05 -12.77
CA ALA A 35 1.70 63.33 -11.54
C ALA A 35 0.42 62.48 -11.68
N GLY A 36 0.49 61.17 -11.39
CA GLY A 36 -0.68 60.30 -11.19
C GLY A 36 -0.56 58.87 -11.74
N THR A 37 -0.87 57.88 -10.89
CA THR A 37 -1.31 56.47 -11.18
C THR A 37 -0.45 55.53 -12.05
N GLY A 38 -0.32 54.27 -11.62
CA GLY A 38 0.39 53.19 -12.33
C GLY A 38 1.38 52.45 -11.40
N ALA A 39 0.96 51.55 -10.52
CA ALA A 39 0.37 50.23 -10.77
C ALA A 39 1.34 49.24 -11.47
N TYR A 40 2.14 48.53 -10.68
CA TYR A 40 2.69 47.21 -11.03
C TYR A 40 2.42 46.22 -9.91
N THR A 41 1.28 45.54 -10.03
CA THR A 41 0.96 44.34 -9.25
C THR A 41 1.70 43.14 -9.81
N TYR A 42 2.24 42.30 -8.94
CA TYR A 42 2.15 40.85 -9.12
C TYR A 42 1.49 40.27 -7.87
N ARG A 43 0.31 39.67 -8.03
CA ARG A 43 -0.31 38.85 -6.97
C ARG A 43 0.38 37.49 -6.97
N HIS A 44 0.61 36.94 -5.79
CA HIS A 44 0.22 35.57 -5.53
C HIS A 44 -0.87 35.61 -4.46
N GLU A 45 -1.93 34.85 -4.66
CA GLU A 45 -3.06 34.82 -3.74
C GLU A 45 -2.73 33.81 -2.64
N ILE A 46 -2.00 34.32 -1.64
CA ILE A 46 -1.84 33.64 -0.34
C ILE A 46 -3.25 33.34 0.16
N ALA A 47 -3.50 32.07 0.53
CA ALA A 47 -4.75 31.68 1.17
C ALA A 47 -4.99 32.58 2.40
N GLN A 48 -6.04 33.41 2.36
CA GLN A 48 -6.27 34.40 3.39
C GLN A 48 -6.74 33.72 4.68
N ALA A 49 -5.79 33.42 5.57
CA ALA A 49 -6.07 33.25 6.98
C ALA A 49 -6.70 34.56 7.50
N ALA A 50 -8.01 34.53 7.72
CA ALA A 50 -8.75 35.71 8.18
C ALA A 50 -8.27 36.09 9.59
N THR A 51 -7.57 37.22 9.70
CA THR A 51 -6.97 37.67 10.96
C THR A 51 -8.00 38.39 11.83
N TYR A 52 -8.75 37.63 12.64
CA TYR A 52 -9.73 38.17 13.57
C TYR A 52 -9.06 38.88 14.75
N THR A 53 -9.35 40.18 14.91
CA THR A 53 -8.78 41.03 15.97
C THR A 53 -9.84 41.34 17.03
N PHE A 54 -9.78 40.64 18.16
CA PHE A 54 -10.72 40.82 19.26
C PHE A 54 -10.20 41.89 20.25
N THR A 55 -11.07 42.81 20.67
CA THR A 55 -10.73 43.87 21.65
C THR A 55 -11.61 43.72 22.88
N GLN A 56 -11.12 43.07 23.94
CA GLN A 56 -11.90 42.81 25.15
C GLN A 56 -11.74 43.95 26.17
N VAL A 57 -12.83 44.68 26.43
CA VAL A 57 -12.83 45.91 27.25
C VAL A 57 -12.86 45.70 28.77
N SER A 58 -13.24 44.52 29.26
CA SER A 58 -13.18 44.17 30.69
C SER A 58 -13.23 42.65 30.93
N TRP A 59 -12.85 42.21 32.13
CA TRP A 59 -12.89 40.81 32.55
C TRP A 59 -13.41 40.70 33.99
N ILE A 60 -14.48 39.92 34.20
CA ILE A 60 -14.93 39.45 35.52
C ILE A 60 -15.36 38.00 35.32
N GLY A 61 -14.91 37.08 36.18
CA GLY A 61 -15.13 35.65 35.99
C GLY A 61 -16.52 35.16 36.41
N GLY A 62 -17.13 34.34 35.56
CA GLY A 62 -18.34 33.57 35.85
C GLY A 62 -19.57 33.96 35.02
N ALA A 63 -20.06 33.01 34.21
CA ALA A 63 -21.29 33.02 33.43
C ALA A 63 -21.46 34.13 32.37
N ASP A 64 -21.36 33.74 31.09
CA ASP A 64 -22.09 34.29 29.93
C ASP A 64 -22.28 35.82 29.88
N THR A 65 -21.18 36.56 29.95
CA THR A 65 -21.17 38.02 29.75
C THR A 65 -20.96 38.36 28.28
N GLY A 66 -22.04 38.78 27.61
CA GLY A 66 -22.02 39.13 26.18
C GLY A 66 -21.06 40.27 25.85
N ALA A 67 -19.96 39.95 25.16
CA ALA A 67 -19.03 40.90 24.59
C ALA A 67 -19.24 40.94 23.07
N THR A 68 -19.76 42.06 22.56
CA THR A 68 -20.07 42.20 21.13
C THR A 68 -18.78 42.21 20.31
N ALA A 69 -18.63 41.27 19.37
CA ALA A 69 -17.51 41.27 18.43
C ALA A 69 -17.65 42.44 17.44
N SER A 70 -16.59 43.24 17.28
CA SER A 70 -16.52 44.31 16.27
C SER A 70 -15.66 43.86 15.11
N HIS A 71 -16.30 43.61 13.96
CA HIS A 71 -15.62 43.17 12.74
C HIS A 71 -15.16 44.38 11.91
N THR A 72 -14.01 44.24 11.24
CA THR A 72 -13.48 45.25 10.30
C THR A 72 -13.96 45.07 8.85
N SER A 73 -14.86 44.10 8.62
CA SER A 73 -15.47 43.76 7.34
C SER A 73 -16.90 43.23 7.54
N ASN A 74 -17.69 43.15 6.46
CA ASN A 74 -19.13 42.89 6.47
C ASN A 74 -19.51 41.42 6.80
N GLN A 75 -19.16 40.94 7.99
CA GLN A 75 -19.59 39.64 8.53
C GLN A 75 -20.11 39.83 9.95
N THR A 76 -21.37 39.48 10.18
CA THR A 76 -22.07 39.59 11.48
C THR A 76 -22.74 38.26 11.81
N GLY A 77 -22.49 37.69 13.00
CA GLY A 77 -23.13 36.43 13.41
C GLY A 77 -22.45 35.63 14.53
N TRP A 78 -21.49 36.18 15.27
CA TRP A 78 -20.71 35.46 16.29
C TRP A 78 -20.85 36.09 17.69
N ASP A 79 -21.83 35.61 18.47
CA ASP A 79 -22.22 36.28 19.73
C ASP A 79 -21.68 35.63 21.03
N LYS A 80 -21.17 34.39 21.01
CA LYS A 80 -20.82 33.64 22.23
C LYS A 80 -19.59 32.73 22.13
N TYR A 81 -18.94 32.53 23.28
CA TYR A 81 -17.84 31.60 23.53
C TYR A 81 -17.95 31.01 24.95
N TYR A 82 -17.46 29.79 25.16
CA TYR A 82 -17.40 29.12 26.46
C TYR A 82 -15.98 28.62 26.78
N SER A 83 -15.47 28.96 27.97
CA SER A 83 -14.23 28.42 28.52
C SER A 83 -14.52 27.40 29.63
N ALA A 84 -13.76 26.31 29.68
CA ALA A 84 -13.71 25.39 30.82
C ALA A 84 -12.76 25.87 31.93
N SER A 85 -11.87 26.83 31.65
CA SER A 85 -10.93 27.41 32.62
C SER A 85 -11.31 28.84 33.00
N THR A 86 -11.20 29.16 34.30
CA THR A 86 -11.38 30.53 34.83
C THR A 86 -10.10 31.38 34.78
N SER A 87 -8.99 30.83 34.28
CA SER A 87 -7.78 31.57 33.95
C SER A 87 -7.18 31.09 32.64
N ILE A 88 -6.83 32.03 31.76
CA ILE A 88 -6.09 31.80 30.51
C ILE A 88 -4.82 32.63 30.58
N THR A 89 -3.67 31.98 30.38
CA THR A 89 -2.35 32.61 30.32
C THR A 89 -1.84 32.53 28.88
N ALA A 90 -0.95 33.44 28.47
CA ALA A 90 -0.33 33.35 27.14
C ALA A 90 0.38 32.00 26.97
N GLY A 91 0.12 31.32 25.84
CA GLY A 91 0.61 29.96 25.57
C GLY A 91 -0.28 28.82 26.10
N ALA A 92 -1.54 29.08 26.44
CA ALA A 92 -2.53 28.04 26.74
C ALA A 92 -3.47 27.78 25.55
N ASP A 93 -3.68 26.51 25.20
CA ASP A 93 -4.58 26.10 24.13
C ASP A 93 -6.06 26.32 24.47
N VAL A 94 -6.84 26.74 23.46
CA VAL A 94 -8.30 26.90 23.56
C VAL A 94 -8.97 26.03 22.51
N ARG A 95 -9.66 24.97 22.95
CA ARG A 95 -10.37 24.03 22.07
C ARG A 95 -11.83 24.46 21.88
N LEU A 96 -12.26 24.70 20.64
CA LEU A 96 -13.66 24.94 20.29
C LEU A 96 -14.40 23.59 20.19
N LEU A 97 -15.55 23.46 20.85
CA LEU A 97 -16.30 22.20 20.94
C LEU A 97 -17.54 22.14 20.04
N SER A 98 -18.11 23.28 19.67
CA SER A 98 -19.16 23.36 18.64
C SER A 98 -19.34 24.80 18.14
N ALA A 99 -19.92 24.92 16.94
CA ALA A 99 -20.48 26.15 16.40
C ALA A 99 -21.92 25.86 15.96
N GLY A 100 -22.82 26.84 16.11
CA GLY A 100 -24.23 26.71 15.75
C GLY A 100 -24.75 28.02 15.17
N TYR A 101 -25.42 27.93 14.03
CA TYR A 101 -26.00 29.08 13.33
C TYR A 101 -27.45 29.33 13.76
N SER A 102 -27.84 30.60 13.79
CA SER A 102 -29.24 31.04 13.84
C SER A 102 -29.43 32.16 12.82
N PHE A 103 -30.43 32.03 11.96
CA PHE A 103 -30.77 33.09 11.01
C PHE A 103 -31.60 34.17 11.69
N VAL A 104 -31.25 35.43 11.43
CA VAL A 104 -32.15 36.58 11.53
C VAL A 104 -32.05 37.31 10.20
N ASP A 105 -33.14 37.35 9.45
CA ASP A 105 -33.29 38.22 8.28
C ASP A 105 -33.55 39.65 8.79
N ASP A 106 -32.69 40.60 8.44
CA ASP A 106 -32.83 42.00 8.85
C ASP A 106 -33.74 42.83 7.92
N GLY A 107 -34.17 42.23 6.79
CA GLY A 107 -35.13 42.82 5.86
C GLY A 107 -34.59 43.93 4.95
N THR A 108 -33.28 44.22 4.95
CA THR A 108 -32.71 45.34 4.18
C THR A 108 -32.48 45.03 2.69
N THR A 109 -33.54 45.15 1.89
CA THR A 109 -33.47 45.00 0.43
C THR A 109 -33.12 46.31 -0.30
N GLY A 110 -32.01 46.32 -1.06
CA GLY A 110 -31.78 47.31 -2.12
C GLY A 110 -30.32 47.74 -2.36
N GLY A 111 -29.71 47.29 -3.46
CA GLY A 111 -28.45 47.80 -4.01
C GLY A 111 -27.47 46.71 -4.45
N ASP A 112 -26.92 46.82 -5.65
CA ASP A 112 -26.03 45.81 -6.25
C ASP A 112 -24.65 45.74 -5.57
N SER A 113 -24.33 44.62 -4.93
CA SER A 113 -22.96 44.23 -4.55
C SER A 113 -22.88 42.72 -4.30
N PRO A 114 -22.23 41.92 -5.17
CA PRO A 114 -22.18 40.45 -5.00
C PRO A 114 -21.11 39.95 -4.03
N ASP A 115 -20.10 40.77 -3.69
CA ASP A 115 -18.96 40.34 -2.86
C ASP A 115 -19.23 40.48 -1.36
N ALA A 116 -19.79 39.43 -0.75
CA ALA A 116 -19.92 39.28 0.71
C ALA A 116 -19.79 37.82 1.22
N SER A 117 -19.20 36.91 0.45
CA SER A 117 -19.03 35.49 0.82
C SER A 117 -17.66 35.20 1.44
N GLY A 118 -17.62 35.00 2.76
CA GLY A 118 -16.43 34.53 3.47
C GLY A 118 -16.77 34.01 4.87
N GLY A 119 -15.88 33.21 5.46
CA GLY A 119 -16.07 32.64 6.80
C GLY A 119 -16.73 31.25 6.81
N GLY A 120 -16.24 30.31 5.98
CA GLY A 120 -16.73 28.94 5.95
C GLY A 120 -16.25 28.10 7.14
N PHE A 121 -17.11 27.93 8.15
CA PHE A 121 -16.94 26.93 9.21
C PHE A 121 -18.24 26.15 9.40
N SER A 122 -18.21 24.83 9.20
CA SER A 122 -19.36 23.95 9.43
C SER A 122 -19.26 23.26 10.79
N SER A 123 -20.37 22.73 11.30
CA SER A 123 -20.38 21.99 12.56
C SER A 123 -19.53 20.73 12.45
N GLY A 124 -18.39 20.68 13.15
CA GLY A 124 -17.48 19.55 13.17
C GLY A 124 -16.18 19.72 12.39
N THR A 125 -15.90 20.89 11.77
CA THR A 125 -14.58 21.16 11.18
C THR A 125 -13.50 21.21 12.27
N PRO A 126 -12.43 20.38 12.21
CA PRO A 126 -11.29 20.52 13.11
C PRO A 126 -10.59 21.86 12.87
N SER A 127 -10.29 22.59 13.95
CA SER A 127 -9.59 23.88 13.87
C SER A 127 -8.68 24.06 15.09
N GLN A 128 -7.51 24.66 14.87
CA GLN A 128 -6.64 25.16 15.93
C GLN A 128 -6.82 26.67 16.08
N ALA A 129 -6.74 27.15 17.32
CA ALA A 129 -6.86 28.55 17.69
C ALA A 129 -5.60 29.00 18.44
N VAL A 130 -4.74 29.79 17.80
CA VAL A 130 -3.51 30.31 18.42
C VAL A 130 -3.76 31.70 19.00
N VAL A 131 -3.61 31.82 20.32
CA VAL A 131 -3.80 33.08 21.07
C VAL A 131 -2.48 33.83 21.15
N ASN A 132 -2.40 35.00 20.50
CA ASN A 132 -1.24 35.88 20.51
C ASN A 132 -1.48 37.11 21.39
N GLY A 133 -0.60 37.33 22.38
CA GLY A 133 -0.63 38.47 23.29
C GLY A 133 -1.16 38.19 24.69
N SER A 134 -1.23 39.23 25.52
CA SER A 134 -1.82 39.18 26.87
C SER A 134 -2.40 40.55 27.27
N GLY A 135 -3.41 40.56 28.14
CA GLY A 135 -4.22 41.74 28.44
C GLY A 135 -5.31 41.99 27.40
N GLY A 136 -5.89 43.20 27.39
CA GLY A 136 -7.05 43.59 26.55
C GLY A 136 -6.79 43.70 25.04
N SER A 137 -5.73 43.08 24.53
CA SER A 137 -5.30 43.12 23.13
C SER A 137 -4.70 41.77 22.70
N ALA A 138 -5.43 40.69 22.96
CA ALA A 138 -5.10 39.35 22.47
C ALA A 138 -5.79 39.08 21.12
N SER A 139 -5.03 38.68 20.11
CA SER A 139 -5.58 38.24 18.82
C SER A 139 -5.67 36.71 18.77
N VAL A 140 -6.68 36.19 18.07
CA VAL A 140 -6.91 34.75 17.93
C VAL A 140 -7.00 34.42 16.45
N ALA A 141 -6.00 33.69 15.95
CA ALA A 141 -6.00 33.20 14.58
C ALA A 141 -6.72 31.85 14.51
N LEU A 142 -7.69 31.73 13.60
CA LEU A 142 -8.36 30.47 13.25
C LEU A 142 -7.93 30.07 11.85
N ALA A 143 -7.32 28.90 11.71
CA ALA A 143 -6.88 28.35 10.44
C ALA A 143 -7.72 27.12 10.06
N PHE A 144 -8.10 27.04 8.78
CA PHE A 144 -8.58 25.80 8.18
C PHE A 144 -7.37 24.89 7.95
N VAL A 145 -7.41 23.68 8.51
CA VAL A 145 -6.40 22.65 8.27
C VAL A 145 -6.99 21.69 7.22
N PRO A 146 -6.50 21.68 5.96
CA PRO A 146 -6.84 20.60 5.03
C PRO A 146 -6.35 19.28 5.61
N ALA A 147 -7.08 18.19 5.38
CA ALA A 147 -6.70 16.87 5.91
C ALA A 147 -5.25 16.54 5.53
N GLU A 148 -4.43 16.31 6.56
CA GLU A 148 -2.98 16.26 6.44
C GLU A 148 -2.55 15.10 5.55
N TYR A 149 -1.78 15.42 4.51
CA TYR A 149 -1.30 14.49 3.50
C TYR A 149 0.21 14.36 3.63
N ASP A 150 0.71 13.14 3.51
CA ASP A 150 2.03 12.80 4.01
C ASP A 150 2.77 11.83 3.10
N VAL A 151 4.10 11.93 3.11
CA VAL A 151 5.02 10.93 2.59
C VAL A 151 6.21 10.83 3.55
N GLU A 152 6.54 9.61 3.94
CA GLU A 152 7.58 9.27 4.90
C GLU A 152 8.44 8.12 4.39
N THR A 153 9.73 8.19 4.69
CA THR A 153 10.75 7.27 4.18
C THR A 153 11.39 6.50 5.32
N GLY A 154 11.00 5.24 5.47
CA GLY A 154 11.68 4.29 6.33
C GLY A 154 12.96 3.77 5.68
N GLY A 155 13.55 2.74 6.27
CA GLY A 155 14.88 2.29 5.87
C GLY A 155 14.95 1.81 4.42
N SER A 156 14.15 0.79 4.09
CA SER A 156 14.06 0.25 2.73
C SER A 156 12.65 0.32 2.12
N HIS A 157 11.74 1.04 2.78
CA HIS A 157 10.34 1.20 2.37
C HIS A 157 9.86 2.64 2.57
N THR A 158 8.93 3.05 1.73
CA THR A 158 8.29 4.37 1.76
C THR A 158 6.82 4.18 2.09
N CYS A 159 6.23 5.12 2.83
CA CYS A 159 4.80 5.14 3.11
C CYS A 159 4.21 6.53 2.89
N ALA A 160 2.90 6.60 2.75
CA ALA A 160 2.15 7.82 2.56
C ALA A 160 0.81 7.76 3.31
N ALA A 161 0.40 8.89 3.88
CA ALA A 161 -0.97 9.12 4.33
C ALA A 161 -1.66 10.05 3.35
N LYS A 162 -2.91 9.74 2.98
CA LYS A 162 -3.69 10.52 2.03
C LYS A 162 -4.73 11.37 2.74
N SER A 163 -5.20 12.45 2.10
CA SER A 163 -6.18 13.38 2.69
C SER A 163 -7.61 12.80 2.88
N ASP A 164 -7.84 11.54 2.50
CA ASP A 164 -9.02 10.74 2.85
C ASP A 164 -8.82 9.90 4.14
N GLY A 165 -7.63 9.98 4.74
CA GLY A 165 -7.21 9.20 5.89
C GLY A 165 -6.85 7.75 5.58
N THR A 166 -6.65 7.37 4.31
CA THR A 166 -6.08 6.06 3.95
C THR A 166 -4.55 6.12 3.95
N ALA A 167 -3.91 4.97 4.21
CA ALA A 167 -2.46 4.82 4.17
C ALA A 167 -2.01 3.83 3.09
N TYR A 168 -0.86 4.12 2.47
CA TYR A 168 -0.21 3.28 1.46
C TYR A 168 1.27 3.12 1.80
N CYS A 169 1.87 1.99 1.43
CA CYS A 169 3.30 1.73 1.57
C CYS A 169 3.85 0.97 0.36
N TRP A 170 5.15 1.09 0.09
CA TRP A 170 5.87 0.36 -0.96
C TRP A 170 7.37 0.22 -0.65
N GLY A 171 8.07 -0.64 -1.39
CA GLY A 171 9.47 -0.98 -1.19
C GLY A 171 9.67 -2.34 -0.52
N TYR A 172 10.66 -2.42 0.38
CA TYR A 172 11.06 -3.62 1.11
C TYR A 172 10.00 -4.05 2.15
N ASN A 173 9.77 -5.36 2.29
CA ASN A 173 8.67 -5.89 3.10
C ASN A 173 9.00 -7.18 3.87
N ASN A 174 10.28 -7.58 4.00
CA ASN A 174 10.62 -8.87 4.62
C ASN A 174 10.10 -9.07 6.07
N TYR A 175 9.72 -7.98 6.76
CA TYR A 175 9.12 -8.00 8.10
C TYR A 175 7.64 -7.57 8.12
N GLY A 176 6.99 -7.37 6.97
CA GLY A 176 5.60 -6.92 6.88
C GLY A 176 5.38 -5.42 7.05
N GLN A 177 6.43 -4.60 6.96
CA GLN A 177 6.36 -3.14 7.15
C GLN A 177 5.47 -2.39 6.14
N LEU A 178 5.03 -3.04 5.06
CA LEU A 178 4.02 -2.47 4.14
C LEU A 178 2.58 -2.65 4.66
N GLY A 179 2.35 -3.44 5.72
CA GLY A 179 1.05 -3.57 6.39
C GLY A 179 -0.03 -4.27 5.55
N ASN A 180 0.38 -4.98 4.50
CA ASN A 180 -0.48 -5.60 3.49
C ASN A 180 -0.72 -7.11 3.72
N ASN A 181 -0.42 -7.62 4.92
CA ASN A 181 -0.44 -9.05 5.27
C ASN A 181 0.45 -9.96 4.39
N THR A 182 1.50 -9.42 3.79
CA THR A 182 2.54 -10.20 3.07
C THR A 182 3.94 -9.83 3.58
N THR A 183 4.94 -10.61 3.17
CA THR A 183 6.36 -10.25 3.32
C THR A 183 7.03 -9.93 1.97
N THR A 184 6.24 -9.77 0.91
CA THR A 184 6.73 -9.56 -0.47
C THR A 184 7.01 -8.08 -0.72
N ASN A 185 8.20 -7.75 -1.25
CA ASN A 185 8.55 -6.39 -1.68
C ASN A 185 7.66 -5.94 -2.84
N ILE A 186 7.24 -4.67 -2.89
CA ILE A 186 6.35 -4.14 -3.94
C ILE A 186 6.87 -2.80 -4.46
N SER A 187 7.04 -2.66 -5.77
CA SER A 187 7.61 -1.48 -6.46
C SER A 187 6.61 -0.35 -6.74
N THR A 188 5.37 -0.46 -6.25
CA THR A 188 4.28 0.51 -6.39
C THR A 188 3.45 0.58 -5.09
N PRO A 189 2.73 1.69 -4.81
CA PRO A 189 1.95 1.84 -3.58
C PRO A 189 0.86 0.77 -3.39
N VAL A 190 0.97 -0.04 -2.33
CA VAL A 190 -0.09 -0.93 -1.85
C VAL A 190 -0.81 -0.31 -0.64
N GLN A 191 -2.11 -0.51 -0.53
CA GLN A 191 -2.91 0.04 0.58
C GLN A 191 -2.69 -0.78 1.87
N VAL A 192 -2.53 -0.08 2.99
CA VAL A 192 -2.37 -0.68 4.32
C VAL A 192 -3.69 -1.30 4.78
N LEU A 193 -3.68 -2.58 5.16
CA LEU A 193 -4.87 -3.29 5.63
C LEU A 193 -5.29 -2.83 7.03
N GLY A 194 -6.54 -3.10 7.40
CA GLY A 194 -7.02 -2.90 8.76
C GLY A 194 -6.47 -3.94 9.74
N VAL A 195 -6.84 -3.79 11.01
CA VAL A 195 -6.41 -4.68 12.10
C VAL A 195 -6.73 -6.14 11.78
N GLY A 196 -5.74 -7.02 11.89
CA GLY A 196 -5.90 -8.45 11.58
C GLY A 196 -6.18 -8.74 10.10
N GLY A 197 -5.90 -7.80 9.20
CA GLY A 197 -6.14 -7.93 7.76
C GLY A 197 -7.59 -7.65 7.32
N SER A 198 -8.45 -7.16 8.22
CA SER A 198 -9.85 -6.87 7.91
C SER A 198 -10.01 -5.47 7.32
N GLY A 199 -10.35 -5.38 6.03
CA GLY A 199 -10.52 -4.11 5.32
C GLY A 199 -9.22 -3.31 5.22
N PHE A 200 -9.31 -1.98 5.24
CA PHE A 200 -8.18 -1.06 5.12
C PHE A 200 -8.05 -0.13 6.34
N LEU A 201 -6.82 0.30 6.64
CA LEU A 201 -6.58 1.31 7.66
C LEU A 201 -7.12 2.67 7.17
N THR A 202 -7.91 3.32 8.02
CA THR A 202 -8.67 4.54 7.71
C THR A 202 -8.62 5.54 8.86
N GLY A 203 -8.85 6.82 8.55
CA GLY A 203 -8.73 7.92 9.52
C GLY A 203 -7.29 8.20 9.97
N VAL A 204 -6.28 7.80 9.20
CA VAL A 204 -4.87 8.17 9.43
C VAL A 204 -4.68 9.66 9.20
N SER A 205 -4.04 10.37 10.13
CA SER A 205 -3.71 11.80 10.00
C SER A 205 -2.21 12.05 9.85
N ALA A 206 -1.36 11.14 10.33
CA ALA A 206 0.07 11.16 10.06
C ALA A 206 0.63 9.74 10.05
N ILE A 207 1.74 9.53 9.35
CA ILE A 207 2.45 8.24 9.32
C ILE A 207 3.91 8.45 9.75
N SER A 208 4.61 7.40 10.11
CA SER A 208 6.05 7.43 10.38
C SER A 208 6.64 6.05 10.12
N ALA A 209 7.65 5.98 9.27
CA ALA A 209 8.30 4.75 8.86
C ALA A 209 9.71 4.67 9.47
N GLY A 210 9.96 3.63 10.25
CA GLY A 210 11.27 3.32 10.85
C GLY A 210 12.14 2.48 9.90
N ALA A 211 13.18 1.83 10.42
CA ALA A 211 14.05 0.97 9.61
C ALA A 211 13.30 -0.22 8.99
N SER A 212 12.52 -0.93 9.83
CA SER A 212 11.83 -2.19 9.49
C SER A 212 10.40 -2.28 10.02
N HIS A 213 9.84 -1.17 10.52
CA HIS A 213 8.47 -1.06 11.00
C HIS A 213 7.86 0.29 10.60
N THR A 214 6.54 0.40 10.73
CA THR A 214 5.78 1.60 10.38
C THR A 214 4.71 1.83 11.43
N CYS A 215 4.44 3.08 11.78
CA CYS A 215 3.35 3.47 12.66
C CYS A 215 2.49 4.56 12.01
N ALA A 216 1.18 4.52 12.28
CA ALA A 216 0.21 5.54 11.88
C ALA A 216 -0.45 6.15 13.12
N LEU A 217 -0.53 7.48 13.13
CA LEU A 217 -1.37 8.26 14.03
C LEU A 217 -2.71 8.50 13.33
N LYS A 218 -3.81 8.22 14.04
CA LYS A 218 -5.16 8.45 13.55
C LYS A 218 -5.75 9.74 14.12
N SER A 219 -6.72 10.29 13.40
CA SER A 219 -7.46 11.52 13.75
C SER A 219 -8.31 11.40 15.03
N ASP A 220 -8.44 10.20 15.60
CA ASP A 220 -9.01 9.94 16.94
C ASP A 220 -7.94 9.90 18.05
N GLU A 221 -6.76 10.46 17.80
CA GLU A 221 -5.63 10.58 18.75
C GLU A 221 -5.06 9.22 19.21
N THR A 222 -5.27 8.16 18.41
CA THR A 222 -4.77 6.78 18.63
C THR A 222 -3.62 6.39 17.70
N VAL A 223 -2.76 5.45 18.12
CA VAL A 223 -1.61 4.98 17.33
C VAL A 223 -1.70 3.49 17.02
N PHE A 224 -1.36 3.12 15.79
CA PHE A 224 -1.24 1.75 15.31
C PHE A 224 0.14 1.54 14.69
N CYS A 225 0.76 0.36 14.89
CA CYS A 225 2.07 0.02 14.34
C CYS A 225 2.07 -1.38 13.69
N TRP A 226 2.97 -1.62 12.73
CA TRP A 226 3.18 -2.91 12.07
C TRP A 226 4.60 -3.04 11.51
N GLY A 227 4.96 -4.23 11.06
CA GLY A 227 6.32 -4.59 10.65
C GLY A 227 7.09 -5.34 11.74
N GLN A 228 8.42 -5.19 11.73
CA GLN A 228 9.32 -5.86 12.67
C GLN A 228 8.98 -5.50 14.13
N ASN A 229 8.87 -6.51 14.98
CA ASN A 229 8.75 -6.38 16.45
C ASN A 229 9.78 -7.24 17.21
N ASN A 230 10.58 -8.01 16.46
CA ASN A 230 11.39 -9.10 17.00
C ASN A 230 12.44 -8.58 18.00
N VAL A 231 12.53 -9.26 19.14
CA VAL A 231 13.40 -8.96 20.30
C VAL A 231 13.00 -7.70 21.09
N SER A 232 12.78 -6.56 20.45
CA SER A 232 12.72 -5.26 21.17
C SER A 232 11.33 -4.66 21.39
N GLY A 233 10.27 -5.14 20.74
CA GLY A 233 8.90 -4.68 21.03
C GLY A 233 8.53 -3.29 20.51
N GLN A 234 9.14 -2.84 19.40
CA GLN A 234 8.92 -1.50 18.82
C GLN A 234 7.48 -1.20 18.34
N LEU A 235 6.61 -2.21 18.25
CA LEU A 235 5.19 -2.02 17.94
C LEU A 235 4.36 -1.58 19.16
N GLY A 236 4.88 -1.73 20.39
CA GLY A 236 4.21 -1.22 21.61
C GLY A 236 2.95 -1.99 22.02
N ASP A 237 2.79 -3.21 21.52
CA ASP A 237 1.66 -4.13 21.71
C ASP A 237 1.84 -5.07 22.91
N ASN A 238 2.87 -4.87 23.72
CA ASN A 238 3.37 -5.78 24.75
C ASN A 238 3.76 -7.19 24.24
N THR A 239 4.12 -7.31 22.95
CA THR A 239 4.74 -8.51 22.40
C THR A 239 6.12 -8.21 21.82
N THR A 240 6.80 -9.26 21.37
CA THR A 240 8.01 -9.17 20.52
C THR A 240 7.78 -9.91 19.20
N THR A 241 6.52 -10.03 18.77
CA THR A 241 6.10 -10.77 17.58
C THR A 241 5.87 -9.81 16.42
N THR A 242 6.63 -9.98 15.34
CA THR A 242 6.47 -9.21 14.08
C THR A 242 5.04 -9.34 13.53
N SER A 243 4.42 -8.23 13.15
CA SER A 243 3.03 -8.19 12.66
C SER A 243 2.94 -7.67 11.23
N LEU A 244 2.34 -8.45 10.33
CA LEU A 244 2.17 -8.08 8.92
C LEU A 244 0.97 -7.13 8.67
N THR A 245 0.24 -6.75 9.72
CA THR A 245 -0.91 -5.82 9.68
C THR A 245 -0.92 -4.92 10.93
N PRO A 246 -1.61 -3.76 10.92
CA PRO A 246 -1.63 -2.82 12.04
C PRO A 246 -2.16 -3.41 13.35
N VAL A 247 -1.37 -3.32 14.42
CA VAL A 247 -1.79 -3.55 15.81
C VAL A 247 -1.86 -2.23 16.57
N GLN A 248 -2.80 -2.09 17.51
CA GLN A 248 -2.97 -0.86 18.28
C GLN A 248 -1.96 -0.78 19.43
N VAL A 249 -1.30 0.37 19.58
CA VAL A 249 -0.32 0.60 20.65
C VAL A 249 -1.03 0.61 22.01
N LEU A 250 -0.53 -0.19 22.96
CA LEU A 250 -1.10 -0.27 24.31
C LEU A 250 -0.75 0.96 25.15
N GLY A 251 -1.51 1.17 26.23
CA GLY A 251 -1.19 2.19 27.23
C GLY A 251 0.03 1.81 28.08
N VAL A 252 0.46 2.74 28.93
CA VAL A 252 1.61 2.57 29.84
C VAL A 252 1.44 1.30 30.68
N GLY A 253 2.43 0.40 30.64
CA GLY A 253 2.38 -0.88 31.37
C GLY A 253 1.32 -1.86 30.87
N GLY A 254 0.85 -1.71 29.62
CA GLY A 254 -0.16 -2.57 29.00
C GLY A 254 -1.60 -2.25 29.40
N SER A 255 -1.84 -1.13 30.10
CA SER A 255 -3.17 -0.76 30.57
C SER A 255 -3.95 0.05 29.52
N GLY A 256 -4.91 -0.59 28.86
CA GLY A 256 -5.70 0.04 27.78
C GLY A 256 -4.86 0.32 26.53
N PHE A 257 -5.23 1.37 25.79
CA PHE A 257 -4.53 1.81 24.58
C PHE A 257 -3.89 3.19 24.76
N LEU A 258 -2.86 3.48 23.96
CA LEU A 258 -2.28 4.82 23.89
C LEU A 258 -3.25 5.76 23.18
N THR A 259 -3.65 6.82 23.88
CA THR A 259 -4.60 7.83 23.43
C THR A 259 -4.08 9.24 23.75
N GLY A 260 -4.66 10.25 23.11
CA GLY A 260 -4.27 11.64 23.31
C GLY A 260 -2.98 12.01 22.59
N VAL A 261 -2.60 11.28 21.54
CA VAL A 261 -1.35 11.48 20.79
C VAL A 261 -1.53 12.58 19.73
N SER A 262 -0.53 13.47 19.64
CA SER A 262 -0.46 14.59 18.70
C SER A 262 0.67 14.46 17.67
N ALA A 263 1.71 13.67 17.96
CA ALA A 263 2.79 13.35 17.02
C ALA A 263 3.41 11.98 17.31
N ILE A 264 3.95 11.33 16.27
CA ILE A 264 4.69 10.05 16.36
C ILE A 264 6.02 10.15 15.61
N SER A 265 7.00 9.33 15.99
CA SER A 265 8.24 9.13 15.26
C SER A 265 8.79 7.72 15.48
N ALA A 266 9.00 6.97 14.41
CA ALA A 266 9.63 5.65 14.42
C ALA A 266 11.13 5.77 14.05
N GLY A 267 12.01 5.20 14.89
CA GLY A 267 13.43 5.03 14.63
C GLY A 267 13.75 3.64 14.05
N ALA A 268 14.96 3.11 14.28
CA ALA A 268 15.28 1.75 13.80
C ALA A 268 14.59 0.64 14.59
N SER A 269 14.78 0.68 15.92
CA SER A 269 14.32 -0.37 16.84
C SER A 269 13.41 0.17 17.95
N HIS A 270 13.02 1.44 17.88
CA HIS A 270 12.15 2.08 18.85
C HIS A 270 11.19 3.08 18.20
N THR A 271 10.15 3.44 18.93
CA THR A 271 9.12 4.38 18.51
C THR A 271 8.84 5.35 19.67
N CYS A 272 8.59 6.61 19.34
CA CYS A 272 8.21 7.64 20.30
C CYS A 272 6.91 8.34 19.88
N ALA A 273 6.18 8.86 20.87
CA ALA A 273 4.97 9.65 20.68
C ALA A 273 4.95 10.85 21.62
N VAL A 274 4.39 11.96 21.15
CA VAL A 274 4.07 13.16 21.93
C VAL A 274 2.56 13.21 22.12
N LYS A 275 2.11 13.48 23.35
CA LYS A 275 0.69 13.70 23.64
C LYS A 275 0.32 15.17 23.55
N SER A 276 -0.98 15.43 23.37
CA SER A 276 -1.59 16.76 23.36
C SER A 276 -1.46 17.53 24.69
N ASP A 277 -0.97 16.90 25.77
CA ASP A 277 -0.59 17.56 27.03
C ASP A 277 0.91 17.96 27.09
N GLY A 278 1.65 17.74 25.99
CA GLY A 278 3.07 18.02 25.88
C GLY A 278 3.98 17.00 26.59
N THR A 279 3.46 15.85 27.03
CA THR A 279 4.28 14.74 27.54
C THR A 279 4.78 13.83 26.41
N ALA A 280 5.98 13.25 26.58
CA ALA A 280 6.57 12.32 25.62
C ALA A 280 6.69 10.90 26.19
N TYR A 281 6.48 9.91 25.32
CA TYR A 281 6.64 8.49 25.62
C TYR A 281 7.45 7.80 24.51
N CYS A 282 8.22 6.78 24.85
CA CYS A 282 8.96 5.94 23.89
C CYS A 282 8.91 4.46 24.31
N TRP A 283 8.98 3.56 23.33
CA TRP A 283 8.96 2.10 23.50
C TRP A 283 9.80 1.41 22.41
N GLY A 284 10.16 0.14 22.60
CA GLY A 284 11.13 -0.59 21.78
C GLY A 284 12.48 -0.79 22.49
N GLU A 285 13.56 -0.81 21.71
CA GLU A 285 14.93 -1.00 22.18
C GLU A 285 15.38 0.11 23.14
N ALA A 286 16.09 -0.24 24.21
CA ALA A 286 16.64 0.73 25.17
C ALA A 286 18.14 0.54 25.46
N ALA A 287 18.84 -0.36 24.75
CA ALA A 287 20.24 -0.72 25.02
C ALA A 287 21.23 0.47 24.97
N ASN A 288 20.89 1.55 24.27
CA ASN A 288 21.66 2.79 24.18
C ASN A 288 21.04 3.96 24.97
N TYR A 289 19.99 3.70 25.78
CA TYR A 289 19.08 4.67 26.41
C TYR A 289 18.19 5.50 25.47
N GLN A 290 17.98 5.08 24.22
CA GLN A 290 17.21 5.84 23.22
C GLN A 290 15.76 6.17 23.66
N LEU A 291 15.16 5.37 24.56
CA LEU A 291 13.84 5.64 25.14
C LEU A 291 13.81 6.77 26.20
N GLY A 292 14.95 7.19 26.77
CA GLY A 292 15.02 8.30 27.73
C GLY A 292 14.34 8.07 29.09
N HIS A 293 13.97 6.83 29.43
CA HIS A 293 13.28 6.47 30.67
C HIS A 293 14.23 6.08 31.83
N TYR A 294 15.49 6.53 31.78
CA TYR A 294 16.54 6.24 32.78
C TYR A 294 16.92 4.74 32.96
N SER A 295 16.53 3.86 32.04
CA SER A 295 16.89 2.42 32.05
C SER A 295 17.37 1.91 30.68
N PHE A 296 18.19 0.87 30.70
CA PHE A 296 18.72 0.15 29.54
C PHE A 296 17.80 -0.98 29.05
N THR A 297 16.74 -1.31 29.79
CA THR A 297 15.87 -2.44 29.48
C THR A 297 14.81 -2.04 28.47
N ASP A 298 14.73 -2.78 27.36
CA ASP A 298 13.72 -2.64 26.32
C ASP A 298 12.30 -2.59 26.91
N SER A 299 11.43 -1.78 26.31
CA SER A 299 10.08 -1.57 26.83
C SER A 299 9.04 -1.85 25.76
N TYR A 300 8.29 -2.95 25.91
CA TYR A 300 7.31 -3.41 24.92
C TYR A 300 5.98 -2.63 24.98
N THR A 301 5.89 -1.58 25.80
CA THR A 301 4.76 -0.65 25.90
C THR A 301 5.29 0.78 26.15
N PRO A 302 4.52 1.85 25.87
CA PRO A 302 4.97 3.23 26.03
C PRO A 302 5.48 3.57 27.45
N ALA A 303 6.80 3.78 27.58
CA ALA A 303 7.44 4.29 28.78
C ALA A 303 7.56 5.83 28.70
N GLN A 304 7.29 6.54 29.80
CA GLN A 304 7.33 8.01 29.80
C GLN A 304 8.78 8.52 29.82
N VAL A 305 9.10 9.52 29.00
CA VAL A 305 10.44 10.12 28.94
C VAL A 305 10.71 10.92 30.22
N HIS A 306 11.81 10.61 30.90
CA HIS A 306 12.18 11.28 32.15
C HIS A 306 12.69 12.71 31.91
N GLY A 307 12.61 13.55 32.94
CA GLY A 307 13.13 14.91 32.90
C GLY A 307 14.66 14.98 32.94
N VAL A 308 15.19 16.17 32.66
CA VAL A 308 16.64 16.45 32.71
C VAL A 308 17.22 16.02 34.06
N SER A 309 18.38 15.34 34.04
CA SER A 309 19.05 14.82 35.24
C SER A 309 18.18 13.88 36.09
N ASN A 310 17.22 13.17 35.47
CA ASN A 310 16.28 12.26 36.13
C ASN A 310 15.32 12.96 37.13
N VAL A 311 15.02 14.24 36.91
CA VAL A 311 14.09 15.01 37.75
C VAL A 311 12.71 15.09 37.08
N GLY A 312 11.78 14.25 37.53
CA GLY A 312 10.40 14.20 36.99
C GLY A 312 10.34 13.64 35.57
N PHE A 313 9.41 14.13 34.77
CA PHE A 313 9.21 13.74 33.36
C PHE A 313 9.44 14.92 32.41
N LEU A 314 9.72 14.62 31.14
CA LEU A 314 9.82 15.63 30.10
C LEU A 314 8.41 16.13 29.72
N THR A 315 8.23 17.45 29.80
CA THR A 315 6.95 18.14 29.53
C THR A 315 7.15 19.34 28.62
N GLY A 316 6.04 19.82 28.03
CA GLY A 316 6.04 20.92 27.08
C GLY A 316 6.67 20.56 25.73
N VAL A 317 6.71 19.29 25.35
CA VAL A 317 7.25 18.81 24.08
C VAL A 317 6.28 19.16 22.94
N SER A 318 6.80 19.72 21.84
CA SER A 318 6.05 20.09 20.64
C SER A 318 6.42 19.25 19.41
N ALA A 319 7.61 18.63 19.40
CA ALA A 319 8.05 17.69 18.37
C ALA A 319 9.04 16.68 18.94
N ILE A 320 9.08 15.47 18.37
CA ILE A 320 10.06 14.43 18.70
C ILE A 320 10.55 13.76 17.41
N SER A 321 11.81 13.33 17.40
CA SER A 321 12.44 12.57 16.31
C SER A 321 13.27 11.45 16.93
N ALA A 322 12.99 10.23 16.51
CA ALA A 322 13.74 9.02 16.83
C ALA A 322 14.60 8.63 15.62
N GLY A 323 15.90 8.42 15.83
CA GLY A 323 16.80 7.76 14.87
C GLY A 323 17.09 6.33 15.33
N ASP A 324 18.25 5.76 14.97
CA ASP A 324 18.55 4.37 15.35
C ASP A 324 18.75 4.16 16.85
N ASN A 325 19.62 4.96 17.48
CA ASN A 325 20.05 4.76 18.87
C ASN A 325 20.01 6.05 19.69
N GLN A 326 19.37 7.10 19.19
CA GLN A 326 19.15 8.35 19.90
C GLN A 326 17.79 8.96 19.55
N THR A 327 17.31 9.83 20.42
CA THR A 327 16.06 10.56 20.25
C THR A 327 16.30 12.03 20.59
N CYS A 328 15.71 12.93 19.82
CA CYS A 328 15.73 14.37 20.08
C CYS A 328 14.31 14.92 20.12
N ALA A 329 14.08 15.94 20.95
CA ALA A 329 12.79 16.61 21.11
C ALA A 329 12.94 18.12 21.14
N VAL A 330 11.92 18.81 20.64
CA VAL A 330 11.75 20.27 20.72
C VAL A 330 10.64 20.56 21.72
N LYS A 331 10.81 21.61 22.53
CA LYS A 331 9.76 22.14 23.41
C LYS A 331 9.01 23.31 22.79
N THR A 332 7.84 23.62 23.35
CA THR A 332 7.03 24.80 23.00
C THR A 332 7.73 26.14 23.22
N ASP A 333 8.79 26.19 24.04
CA ASP A 333 9.68 27.35 24.22
C ASP A 333 10.79 27.45 23.15
N GLY A 334 10.84 26.52 22.19
CA GLY A 334 11.85 26.45 21.14
C GLY A 334 13.21 25.95 21.59
N THR A 335 13.35 25.38 22.80
CA THR A 335 14.57 24.69 23.23
C THR A 335 14.60 23.24 22.73
N ALA A 336 15.80 22.74 22.42
CA ALA A 336 16.02 21.37 21.94
C ALA A 336 16.77 20.52 22.99
N TYR A 337 16.37 19.25 23.09
CA TYR A 337 17.01 18.25 23.93
C TYR A 337 17.24 16.96 23.15
N CYS A 338 18.31 16.22 23.46
CA CYS A 338 18.61 14.90 22.88
C CYS A 338 19.04 13.91 23.96
N TRP A 339 18.87 12.61 23.71
CA TRP A 339 19.31 11.52 24.59
C TRP A 339 19.51 10.21 23.82
N GLY A 340 20.06 9.18 24.49
CA GLY A 340 20.50 7.95 23.87
C GLY A 340 22.02 7.94 23.60
N LEU A 341 22.44 7.32 22.50
CA LEU A 341 23.84 7.14 22.12
C LEU A 341 24.57 8.47 21.88
N GLY A 342 25.77 8.62 22.45
CA GLY A 342 26.57 9.85 22.36
C GLY A 342 27.64 9.86 21.27
N THR A 343 27.89 8.76 20.56
CA THR A 343 29.02 8.67 19.62
C THR A 343 28.92 9.69 18.50
N PHE A 344 30.08 10.15 18.02
CA PHE A 344 30.26 11.26 17.08
C PHE A 344 29.68 12.62 17.53
N GLY A 345 29.21 12.77 18.77
CA GLY A 345 28.68 14.02 19.29
C GLY A 345 27.25 14.34 18.83
N ARG A 346 26.51 13.34 18.33
CA ARG A 346 25.15 13.44 17.77
C ARG A 346 24.09 14.09 18.69
N LEU A 347 24.34 14.13 20.00
CA LEU A 347 23.47 14.74 21.01
C LEU A 347 23.66 16.26 21.15
N GLY A 348 24.72 16.83 20.57
CA GLY A 348 24.94 18.28 20.52
C GLY A 348 25.31 18.94 21.85
N ASP A 349 25.67 18.17 22.88
CA ASP A 349 25.99 18.64 24.24
C ASP A 349 27.49 18.90 24.47
N ASN A 350 28.26 19.04 23.38
CA ASN A 350 29.72 19.15 23.36
C ASN A 350 30.49 17.91 23.88
N THR A 351 29.82 16.79 24.19
CA THR A 351 30.47 15.53 24.55
C THR A 351 30.34 14.48 23.46
N THR A 352 30.88 13.28 23.69
CA THR A 352 30.59 12.08 22.90
C THR A 352 30.02 10.94 23.77
N THR A 353 29.36 11.30 24.87
CA THR A 353 28.94 10.36 25.92
C THR A 353 27.43 10.17 25.90
N GLN A 354 26.95 8.92 25.98
CA GLN A 354 25.52 8.62 26.00
C GLN A 354 24.77 9.25 27.19
N ARG A 355 23.45 9.37 27.05
CA ARG A 355 22.58 10.08 28.00
C ARG A 355 21.34 9.26 28.32
N SER A 356 21.15 8.93 29.59
CA SER A 356 20.01 8.17 30.10
C SER A 356 18.71 8.97 30.24
N THR A 357 18.82 10.29 30.13
CA THR A 357 17.73 11.29 30.18
C THR A 357 18.06 12.45 29.24
N PRO A 358 17.06 13.27 28.83
CA PRO A 358 17.26 14.42 27.96
C PRO A 358 18.35 15.39 28.45
N VAL A 359 19.35 15.67 27.61
CA VAL A 359 20.31 16.77 27.79
C VAL A 359 20.00 17.88 26.79
N GLN A 360 20.18 19.15 27.19
CA GLN A 360 19.88 20.29 26.32
C GLN A 360 20.98 20.48 25.27
N VAL A 361 20.60 20.72 24.01
CA VAL A 361 21.53 20.95 22.90
C VAL A 361 22.25 22.29 23.10
N HIS A 362 23.59 22.30 23.04
CA HIS A 362 24.40 23.50 23.23
C HIS A 362 24.28 24.45 22.02
N GLY A 363 24.62 25.72 22.22
CA GLY A 363 24.71 26.69 21.14
C GLY A 363 25.98 26.54 20.31
N VAL A 364 26.05 27.31 19.21
CA VAL A 364 27.21 27.34 18.30
C VAL A 364 28.49 27.65 19.08
N SER A 365 29.58 26.95 18.74
CA SER A 365 30.88 27.09 19.42
C SER A 365 30.83 26.89 20.94
N ASN A 366 29.88 26.06 21.43
CA ASN A 366 29.64 25.81 22.86
C ASN A 366 29.22 27.07 23.66
N VAL A 367 28.61 28.07 23.01
CA VAL A 367 28.12 29.29 23.66
C VAL A 367 26.61 29.19 23.93
N GLY A 368 26.23 28.98 25.19
CA GLY A 368 24.83 28.87 25.59
C GLY A 368 24.16 27.58 25.08
N PHE A 369 22.85 27.65 24.79
CA PHE A 369 22.04 26.55 24.29
C PHE A 369 21.37 26.91 22.96
N LEU A 370 21.03 25.90 22.16
CA LEU A 370 20.25 26.09 20.94
C LEU A 370 18.79 26.43 21.31
N ALA A 371 18.26 27.49 20.72
CA ALA A 371 16.95 28.06 21.02
C ALA A 371 16.26 28.58 19.74
N GLY A 372 14.94 28.74 19.80
CA GLY A 372 14.12 29.08 18.63
C GLY A 372 14.02 27.95 17.60
N VAL A 373 14.25 26.70 18.01
CA VAL A 373 14.10 25.51 17.14
C VAL A 373 12.62 25.29 16.83
N ALA A 374 12.30 25.08 15.56
CA ALA A 374 10.94 24.82 15.08
C ALA A 374 10.75 23.37 14.61
N LYS A 375 11.81 22.76 14.04
CA LYS A 375 11.87 21.34 13.66
C LYS A 375 13.24 20.77 14.03
N ILE A 376 13.28 19.51 14.46
CA ILE A 376 14.51 18.75 14.68
C ILE A 376 14.38 17.37 14.00
N THR A 377 15.50 16.89 13.48
CA THR A 377 15.66 15.56 12.90
C THR A 377 16.93 14.94 13.50
N THR A 378 16.91 13.65 13.79
CA THR A 378 18.09 12.92 14.24
C THR A 378 18.13 11.56 13.57
N ASP A 379 19.32 11.16 13.15
CA ASP A 379 19.55 9.84 12.56
C ASP A 379 20.89 9.26 13.03
N ALA A 380 21.19 8.03 12.63
CA ALA A 380 22.12 7.09 13.21
C ALA A 380 23.60 7.51 13.37
N ALA A 381 23.99 8.72 12.94
CA ALA A 381 25.29 9.32 13.29
C ALA A 381 25.27 10.83 13.60
N PHE A 382 24.16 11.54 13.38
CA PHE A 382 24.09 13.01 13.42
C PHE A 382 22.66 13.54 13.54
N SER A 383 22.51 14.84 13.80
CA SER A 383 21.21 15.51 13.96
C SER A 383 21.23 16.89 13.29
N CYS A 384 20.06 17.37 12.88
CA CYS A 384 19.88 18.71 12.32
C CYS A 384 18.63 19.40 12.88
N ALA A 385 18.60 20.73 12.85
CA ALA A 385 17.49 21.55 13.31
C ALA A 385 17.25 22.75 12.38
N ALA A 386 15.97 23.02 12.10
CA ALA A 386 15.52 24.26 11.48
C ALA A 386 14.92 25.17 12.56
N LYS A 387 15.35 26.43 12.59
CA LYS A 387 14.88 27.45 13.54
C LYS A 387 13.77 28.31 12.93
N SER A 388 12.94 28.91 13.79
CA SER A 388 11.82 29.77 13.41
C SER A 388 12.22 31.08 12.73
N ASP A 389 13.51 31.42 12.71
CA ASP A 389 14.11 32.51 11.91
C ASP A 389 14.64 32.05 10.54
N GLY A 390 14.27 30.85 10.08
CA GLY A 390 14.63 30.30 8.77
C GLY A 390 16.07 29.79 8.67
N THR A 391 16.84 29.76 9.76
CA THR A 391 18.23 29.27 9.76
C THR A 391 18.33 27.79 10.12
N ALA A 392 19.22 27.05 9.45
CA ALA A 392 19.45 25.63 9.67
C ALA A 392 20.81 25.34 10.32
N TYR A 393 20.85 24.34 11.21
CA TYR A 393 22.05 23.89 11.91
C TYR A 393 22.12 22.36 11.94
N CYS A 394 23.32 21.80 11.91
CA CYS A 394 23.56 20.36 12.04
C CYS A 394 24.75 20.07 13.00
N TRP A 395 24.78 18.87 13.59
CA TRP A 395 25.88 18.40 14.44
C TRP A 395 25.94 16.87 14.49
N GLY A 396 27.12 16.32 14.81
CA GLY A 396 27.41 14.89 14.82
C GLY A 396 28.51 14.53 13.83
N TYR A 397 28.40 13.33 13.25
CA TYR A 397 29.28 12.84 12.19
C TYR A 397 29.17 13.66 10.89
N ASN A 398 30.28 13.81 10.16
CA ASN A 398 30.36 14.64 8.95
C ASN A 398 31.23 14.02 7.84
N GLY A 399 31.48 12.71 7.86
CA GLY A 399 32.44 12.07 6.93
C GLY A 399 32.12 12.26 5.43
N TYR A 400 30.85 12.54 5.11
CA TYR A 400 30.33 12.75 3.76
C TYR A 400 29.92 14.21 3.50
N GLY A 401 30.23 15.15 4.40
CA GLY A 401 29.81 16.55 4.30
C GLY A 401 28.33 16.78 4.65
N GLN A 402 27.67 15.81 5.28
CA GLN A 402 26.23 15.84 5.59
C GLN A 402 25.82 16.94 6.58
N LEU A 403 26.75 17.57 7.30
CA LEU A 403 26.43 18.75 8.13
C LEU A 403 26.32 20.05 7.31
N GLY A 404 26.73 20.05 6.03
CA GLY A 404 26.55 21.19 5.12
C GLY A 404 27.42 22.41 5.44
N ASP A 405 28.50 22.24 6.21
CA ASP A 405 29.38 23.32 6.70
C ASP A 405 30.64 23.54 5.81
N ASN A 406 30.58 23.06 4.57
CA ASN A 406 31.71 22.98 3.63
C ASN A 406 32.95 22.19 4.15
N THR A 407 32.80 21.40 5.21
CA THR A 407 33.85 20.50 5.71
C THR A 407 33.40 19.05 5.72
N THR A 408 34.32 18.14 6.05
CA THR A 408 34.01 16.75 6.46
C THR A 408 34.34 16.51 7.95
N THR A 409 34.36 17.58 8.76
CA THR A 409 34.79 17.53 10.17
C THR A 409 33.60 17.33 11.10
N GLN A 410 33.68 16.32 11.98
CA GLN A 410 32.69 16.06 13.05
C GLN A 410 32.48 17.28 13.94
N ARG A 411 31.24 17.53 14.38
CA ARG A 411 30.88 18.66 15.27
C ARG A 411 30.11 18.16 16.49
N ASN A 412 30.64 18.34 17.70
CA ASN A 412 29.93 17.97 18.94
C ASN A 412 28.91 19.03 19.42
N THR A 413 28.80 20.15 18.69
CA THR A 413 27.83 21.24 18.91
C THR A 413 27.31 21.72 17.56
N PRO A 414 26.11 22.35 17.49
CA PRO A 414 25.55 22.87 16.25
C PRO A 414 26.50 23.77 15.45
N VAL A 415 26.70 23.45 14.17
CA VAL A 415 27.27 24.35 13.15
C VAL A 415 26.16 24.79 12.20
N GLN A 416 26.24 26.02 11.68
CA GLN A 416 25.23 26.55 10.74
C GLN A 416 25.47 25.99 9.33
N VAL A 417 24.39 25.63 8.63
CA VAL A 417 24.45 25.13 7.25
C VAL A 417 24.83 26.27 6.30
N HIS A 418 25.86 26.08 5.48
CA HIS A 418 26.34 27.06 4.52
C HIS A 418 25.38 27.22 3.32
N GLY A 419 25.51 28.32 2.60
CA GLY A 419 24.74 28.59 1.39
C GLY A 419 25.19 27.74 0.19
N VAL A 420 24.40 27.79 -0.87
CA VAL A 420 24.74 27.14 -2.16
C VAL A 420 26.10 27.66 -2.65
N SER A 421 26.97 26.75 -3.08
CA SER A 421 28.34 27.08 -3.54
C SER A 421 29.18 27.86 -2.51
N ASP A 422 28.96 27.63 -1.21
CA ASP A 422 29.67 28.28 -0.08
C ASP A 422 29.37 29.78 0.07
N VAL A 423 28.32 30.29 -0.59
CA VAL A 423 27.93 31.71 -0.55
C VAL A 423 27.03 31.98 0.65
N GLY A 424 27.65 32.29 1.81
CA GLY A 424 26.93 32.65 3.03
C GLY A 424 26.33 31.44 3.75
N PHE A 425 25.10 31.57 4.26
CA PHE A 425 24.38 30.51 4.98
C PHE A 425 23.05 30.19 4.31
N LEU A 426 22.52 28.99 4.54
CA LEU A 426 21.19 28.62 4.08
C LEU A 426 20.12 29.34 4.93
N THR A 427 19.25 30.08 4.26
CA THR A 427 18.15 30.87 4.84
C THR A 427 16.78 30.31 4.43
N ASP A 428 15.73 30.82 5.07
CA ASP A 428 14.33 30.60 4.73
C ASP A 428 13.89 29.12 4.83
N VAL A 429 14.61 28.32 5.63
CA VAL A 429 14.38 26.88 5.83
C VAL A 429 13.16 26.64 6.72
N SER A 430 12.18 25.90 6.20
CA SER A 430 10.95 25.50 6.90
C SER A 430 11.02 24.08 7.47
N MET A 431 11.78 23.18 6.82
CA MET A 431 11.95 21.78 7.23
C MET A 431 13.36 21.28 6.88
N ILE A 432 13.87 20.31 7.65
CA ILE A 432 15.16 19.66 7.42
C ILE A 432 15.10 18.19 7.88
N PHE A 433 15.67 17.29 7.07
CA PHE A 433 15.69 15.84 7.28
C PHE A 433 17.08 15.28 7.00
N SER A 434 17.50 14.32 7.82
CA SER A 434 18.77 13.58 7.73
C SER A 434 18.52 12.10 7.45
N ALA A 435 19.41 11.47 6.69
CA ALA A 435 19.43 10.02 6.46
C ALA A 435 20.86 9.46 6.47
N GLY A 436 21.14 8.41 7.23
CA GLY A 436 22.33 7.56 7.14
C GLY A 436 22.95 7.14 8.48
N ASP A 437 23.53 5.95 8.49
CA ASP A 437 24.15 5.29 9.65
C ASP A 437 25.67 5.47 9.73
N THR A 438 26.22 5.16 10.90
CA THR A 438 27.63 4.97 11.20
C THR A 438 28.39 4.06 10.20
N THR A 439 27.70 3.14 9.52
CA THR A 439 28.26 2.24 8.50
C THR A 439 27.79 2.53 7.07
N THR A 440 26.78 3.40 6.87
CA THR A 440 26.22 3.69 5.54
C THR A 440 26.40 5.16 5.12
N PRO A 441 26.50 5.46 3.81
CA PRO A 441 26.72 6.83 3.38
C PRO A 441 25.50 7.74 3.59
N SER A 442 25.71 8.87 4.28
CA SER A 442 24.64 9.74 4.77
C SER A 442 24.39 11.00 3.90
N GLN A 443 23.13 11.42 3.80
CA GLN A 443 22.70 12.67 3.17
C GLN A 443 21.75 13.49 4.07
N THR A 444 21.53 14.75 3.69
CA THR A 444 20.63 15.70 4.38
C THR A 444 19.89 16.53 3.33
N CYS A 445 18.61 16.80 3.54
CA CYS A 445 17.83 17.70 2.68
C CYS A 445 17.05 18.72 3.51
N ALA A 446 16.89 19.93 2.97
CA ALA A 446 16.09 21.01 3.53
C ALA A 446 15.07 21.54 2.52
N LEU A 447 13.90 21.88 3.03
CA LEU A 447 12.84 22.59 2.32
C LEU A 447 12.84 24.07 2.75
N LYS A 448 12.70 24.98 1.79
CA LYS A 448 12.48 26.39 2.06
C LYS A 448 11.00 26.78 2.05
N THR A 449 10.68 27.93 2.64
CA THR A 449 9.33 28.53 2.65
C THR A 449 8.79 28.91 1.27
N ASP A 450 9.64 28.96 0.23
CA ASP A 450 9.25 29.18 -1.17
C ASP A 450 8.88 27.88 -1.92
N GLY A 451 8.94 26.72 -1.25
CA GLY A 451 8.66 25.41 -1.85
C GLY A 451 9.80 24.86 -2.70
N THR A 452 11.02 25.38 -2.57
CA THR A 452 12.24 24.81 -3.20
C THR A 452 13.01 23.91 -2.25
N ALA A 453 13.53 22.79 -2.78
CA ALA A 453 14.28 21.79 -2.02
C ALA A 453 15.78 21.84 -2.33
N TYR A 454 16.61 21.63 -1.31
CA TYR A 454 18.06 21.53 -1.42
C TYR A 454 18.57 20.32 -0.64
N CYS A 455 19.55 19.61 -1.19
CA CYS A 455 20.16 18.43 -0.56
C CYS A 455 21.70 18.52 -0.55
N TRP A 456 22.35 17.82 0.37
CA TRP A 456 23.80 17.70 0.49
C TRP A 456 24.21 16.42 1.26
N GLY A 457 25.51 16.17 1.38
CA GLY A 457 26.07 14.91 1.85
C GLY A 457 26.44 13.98 0.70
N TYR A 458 26.38 12.67 0.94
CA TYR A 458 26.70 11.64 -0.05
C TYR A 458 25.67 11.56 -1.19
N ASN A 459 26.14 11.19 -2.39
CA ASN A 459 25.31 11.16 -3.59
C ASN A 459 25.57 9.95 -4.51
N GLY A 460 26.25 8.89 -4.05
CA GLY A 460 26.69 7.79 -4.93
C GLY A 460 25.57 7.07 -5.69
N PHE A 461 24.32 7.22 -5.25
CA PHE A 461 23.12 6.64 -5.88
C PHE A 461 22.17 7.72 -6.45
N GLY A 462 22.58 8.99 -6.48
CA GLY A 462 21.77 10.10 -6.99
C GLY A 462 20.80 10.72 -5.98
N GLN A 463 20.89 10.37 -4.70
CA GLN A 463 19.95 10.77 -3.63
C GLN A 463 19.85 12.29 -3.37
N LEU A 464 20.79 13.09 -3.86
CA LEU A 464 20.68 14.56 -3.77
C LEU A 464 19.77 15.16 -4.85
N GLY A 465 19.42 14.39 -5.90
CA GLY A 465 18.50 14.81 -6.94
C GLY A 465 19.05 15.92 -7.86
N ASP A 466 20.37 16.09 -7.91
CA ASP A 466 21.07 17.18 -8.63
C ASP A 466 21.52 16.78 -10.05
N ASN A 467 20.93 15.72 -10.60
CA ASN A 467 21.36 15.01 -11.80
C ASN A 467 22.83 14.55 -11.82
N THR A 468 23.46 14.39 -10.65
CA THR A 468 24.80 13.79 -10.54
C THR A 468 24.82 12.62 -9.57
N THR A 469 25.98 11.97 -9.45
CA THR A 469 26.32 11.07 -8.33
C THR A 469 27.44 11.63 -7.45
N THR A 470 27.67 12.95 -7.51
CA THR A 470 28.80 13.63 -6.83
C THR A 470 28.40 14.10 -5.43
N GLN A 471 29.17 13.70 -4.40
CA GLN A 471 29.01 14.18 -3.01
C GLN A 471 29.10 15.71 -2.95
N ARG A 472 28.29 16.33 -2.09
CA ARG A 472 28.26 17.79 -1.88
C ARG A 472 28.44 18.12 -0.40
N ASN A 473 29.44 18.94 -0.05
CA ASN A 473 29.65 19.40 1.34
C ASN A 473 28.87 20.70 1.67
N THR A 474 28.10 21.21 0.72
CA THR A 474 27.21 22.38 0.82
C THR A 474 25.92 22.10 0.05
N PRO A 475 24.79 22.78 0.35
CA PRO A 475 23.51 22.56 -0.32
C PRO A 475 23.56 22.74 -1.84
N VAL A 476 23.01 21.78 -2.59
CA VAL A 476 22.67 21.90 -4.02
C VAL A 476 21.15 21.82 -4.18
N GLN A 477 20.58 22.55 -5.15
CA GLN A 477 19.14 22.55 -5.40
C GLN A 477 18.70 21.29 -6.15
N VAL A 478 17.55 20.71 -5.77
CA VAL A 478 17.00 19.51 -6.41
C VAL A 478 16.50 19.87 -7.83
N HIS A 479 16.94 19.11 -8.84
CA HIS A 479 16.56 19.29 -10.24
C HIS A 479 15.11 18.87 -10.51
N GLY A 480 14.54 19.36 -11.61
CA GLY A 480 13.21 19.00 -12.08
C GLY A 480 13.13 17.60 -12.68
N VAL A 481 11.90 17.16 -12.94
CA VAL A 481 11.62 15.89 -13.65
C VAL A 481 12.28 15.93 -15.03
N SER A 482 12.91 14.83 -15.43
CA SER A 482 13.65 14.73 -16.71
C SER A 482 14.73 15.80 -16.92
N ASP A 483 15.33 16.30 -15.83
CA ASP A 483 16.34 17.37 -15.81
C ASP A 483 15.86 18.75 -16.30
N VAL A 484 14.53 18.96 -16.33
CA VAL A 484 13.94 20.24 -16.76
C VAL A 484 13.82 21.21 -15.58
N GLY A 485 14.86 22.00 -15.35
CA GLY A 485 14.87 23.05 -14.32
C GLY A 485 15.05 22.50 -12.91
N PHE A 486 14.29 23.03 -11.95
CA PHE A 486 14.36 22.65 -10.53
C PHE A 486 13.00 22.18 -9.99
N LEU A 487 13.02 21.35 -8.95
CA LEU A 487 11.81 20.93 -8.25
C LEU A 487 11.23 22.09 -7.43
N THR A 488 9.97 22.44 -7.69
CA THR A 488 9.26 23.57 -7.09
C THR A 488 7.88 23.16 -6.57
N GLY A 489 7.33 23.95 -5.64
CA GLY A 489 6.04 23.65 -5.02
C GLY A 489 6.09 22.43 -4.09
N VAL A 490 7.25 22.13 -3.50
CA VAL A 490 7.40 21.06 -2.51
C VAL A 490 6.74 21.50 -1.19
N GLY A 491 5.85 20.67 -0.65
CA GLY A 491 5.21 20.88 0.66
C GLY A 491 5.90 20.11 1.79
N LYS A 492 6.43 18.91 1.50
CA LYS A 492 7.26 18.10 2.40
C LYS A 492 8.36 17.40 1.60
N ILE A 493 9.55 17.28 2.19
CA ILE A 493 10.65 16.45 1.70
C ILE A 493 11.08 15.53 2.85
N VAL A 494 11.50 14.30 2.55
CA VAL A 494 11.92 13.28 3.52
C VAL A 494 13.07 12.46 2.93
N THR A 495 13.94 11.94 3.79
CA THR A 495 15.14 11.20 3.42
C THR A 495 15.20 9.88 4.18
N GLY A 496 15.43 8.76 3.47
CA GLY A 496 15.59 7.44 4.07
C GLY A 496 16.98 6.85 3.82
N TYR A 497 17.41 5.90 4.65
CA TYR A 497 18.70 5.21 4.58
C TYR A 497 18.50 3.69 4.50
N SER A 498 19.27 2.95 3.69
CA SER A 498 19.04 1.50 3.64
C SER A 498 19.51 0.80 4.91
N TYR A 499 18.63 -0.01 5.51
CA TYR A 499 18.97 -0.90 6.64
C TYR A 499 19.89 -2.06 6.21
N VAL A 500 20.00 -2.33 4.90
CA VAL A 500 20.93 -3.32 4.35
C VAL A 500 22.33 -2.71 4.22
N VAL A 501 23.26 -3.15 5.06
CA VAL A 501 24.68 -2.73 5.02
C VAL A 501 25.24 -2.76 3.59
N SER A 502 25.98 -1.69 3.23
CA SER A 502 26.51 -1.32 1.91
C SER A 502 25.58 -0.58 0.94
N GLU A 503 24.28 -0.46 1.20
CA GLU A 503 23.38 0.38 0.41
C GLU A 503 23.26 1.80 0.99
N ALA A 504 23.35 2.84 0.16
CA ALA A 504 23.12 4.23 0.59
C ALA A 504 21.63 4.64 0.50
N GLY A 505 21.32 5.82 1.01
CA GLY A 505 19.96 6.34 1.09
C GLY A 505 19.28 6.80 -0.20
N TYR A 506 18.09 7.37 0.00
CA TYR A 506 17.16 7.87 -1.01
C TYR A 506 16.32 9.02 -0.42
N THR A 507 15.56 9.70 -1.26
CA THR A 507 14.81 10.92 -0.88
C THR A 507 13.45 10.91 -1.58
N CYS A 508 12.40 11.37 -0.89
CA CYS A 508 11.07 11.58 -1.47
C CYS A 508 10.52 12.97 -1.12
N ALA A 509 9.59 13.47 -1.92
CA ALA A 509 8.94 14.76 -1.73
C ALA A 509 7.46 14.70 -2.10
N ALA A 510 6.61 15.28 -1.25
CA ALA A 510 5.23 15.60 -1.55
C ALA A 510 5.13 17.06 -1.99
N LYS A 511 4.49 17.31 -3.14
CA LYS A 511 4.22 18.66 -3.64
C LYS A 511 2.86 19.17 -3.19
N SER A 512 2.69 20.49 -3.18
CA SER A 512 1.47 21.20 -2.78
C SER A 512 0.26 20.97 -3.71
N ASP A 513 0.47 20.32 -4.85
CA ASP A 513 -0.57 19.81 -5.76
C ASP A 513 -0.92 18.33 -5.50
N GLY A 514 -0.42 17.75 -4.42
CA GLY A 514 -0.67 16.37 -4.01
C GLY A 514 0.16 15.32 -4.74
N THR A 515 1.04 15.71 -5.68
CA THR A 515 1.88 14.73 -6.38
C THR A 515 3.11 14.33 -5.55
N ALA A 516 3.43 13.03 -5.53
CA ALA A 516 4.60 12.48 -4.85
C ALA A 516 5.72 12.15 -5.85
N TYR A 517 6.96 12.45 -5.47
CA TYR A 517 8.18 12.13 -6.23
C TYR A 517 9.24 11.50 -5.32
N CYS A 518 10.07 10.62 -5.87
CA CYS A 518 11.20 10.01 -5.16
C CYS A 518 12.45 9.93 -6.06
N TRP A 519 13.65 9.86 -5.47
CA TRP A 519 14.93 9.68 -6.16
C TRP A 519 16.01 9.07 -5.25
N GLY A 520 17.16 8.69 -5.82
CA GLY A 520 18.24 7.99 -5.13
C GLY A 520 18.21 6.47 -5.32
N ASN A 521 18.58 5.73 -4.27
CA ASN A 521 18.67 4.27 -4.30
C ASN A 521 17.29 3.59 -4.38
N ASN A 522 17.11 2.69 -5.34
CA ASN A 522 15.84 1.99 -5.61
C ASN A 522 15.92 0.44 -5.55
N GLY A 523 16.96 -0.15 -4.96
CA GLY A 523 17.20 -1.61 -5.03
C GLY A 523 16.02 -2.51 -4.60
N TRP A 524 15.09 -2.00 -3.78
CA TRP A 524 13.90 -2.70 -3.29
C TRP A 524 12.56 -2.15 -3.82
N GLY A 525 12.57 -1.28 -4.84
CA GLY A 525 11.36 -0.63 -5.37
C GLY A 525 10.83 0.56 -4.56
N ARG A 526 11.61 1.03 -3.58
CA ARG A 526 11.25 2.11 -2.63
C ARG A 526 10.96 3.47 -3.26
N LEU A 527 11.39 3.74 -4.50
CA LEU A 527 11.00 4.97 -5.20
C LEU A 527 9.55 4.93 -5.73
N GLY A 528 8.91 3.75 -5.77
CA GLY A 528 7.51 3.61 -6.16
C GLY A 528 7.25 3.86 -7.64
N ASP A 529 8.27 3.76 -8.50
CA ASP A 529 8.23 4.05 -9.93
C ASP A 529 8.05 2.80 -10.81
N ASN A 530 7.57 1.71 -10.20
CA ASN A 530 7.54 0.35 -10.74
C ASN A 530 8.88 -0.18 -11.29
N THR A 531 10.02 0.32 -10.80
CA THR A 531 11.34 -0.21 -11.12
C THR A 531 12.18 -0.51 -9.88
N ALA A 532 13.33 -1.14 -10.07
CA ALA A 532 14.43 -1.17 -9.08
C ALA A 532 15.58 -0.21 -9.45
N THR A 533 15.35 0.68 -10.43
CA THR A 533 16.39 1.51 -11.05
C THR A 533 16.65 2.77 -10.24
N HIS A 534 17.91 3.05 -9.92
CA HIS A 534 18.31 4.24 -9.18
C HIS A 534 18.11 5.51 -10.02
N ARG A 535 17.82 6.65 -9.37
CA ARG A 535 17.46 7.90 -10.07
C ARG A 535 18.27 9.08 -9.54
N SER A 536 18.96 9.82 -10.42
CA SER A 536 19.68 11.06 -10.10
C SER A 536 18.80 12.33 -10.15
N THR A 537 17.54 12.19 -10.58
CA THR A 537 16.52 13.23 -10.65
C THR A 537 15.19 12.69 -10.13
N PRO A 538 14.26 13.55 -9.66
CA PRO A 538 12.94 13.12 -9.19
C PRO A 538 12.13 12.35 -10.26
N VAL A 539 11.73 11.11 -9.93
CA VAL A 539 10.72 10.34 -10.67
C VAL A 539 9.39 10.39 -9.90
N GLN A 540 8.26 10.41 -10.60
CA GLN A 540 6.94 10.45 -9.97
C GLN A 540 6.56 9.09 -9.42
N VAL A 541 5.94 9.05 -8.24
CA VAL A 541 5.44 7.79 -7.65
C VAL A 541 4.21 7.33 -8.43
N HIS A 542 4.22 6.07 -8.88
CA HIS A 542 3.14 5.45 -9.64
C HIS A 542 1.89 5.21 -8.79
N GLY A 543 0.75 5.00 -9.44
CA GLY A 543 -0.52 4.70 -8.79
C GLY A 543 -0.59 3.26 -8.25
N VAL A 544 -1.70 2.98 -7.57
CA VAL A 544 -2.03 1.63 -7.09
C VAL A 544 -2.16 0.70 -8.31
N SER A 545 -1.56 -0.50 -8.23
CA SER A 545 -1.54 -1.47 -9.33
C SER A 545 -0.96 -0.92 -10.64
N ASP A 546 0.00 0.01 -10.57
CA ASP A 546 0.63 0.70 -11.71
C ASP A 546 -0.30 1.62 -12.53
N VAL A 547 -1.53 1.87 -12.04
CA VAL A 547 -2.53 2.69 -12.74
C VAL A 547 -2.30 4.19 -12.46
N GLY A 548 -1.57 4.85 -13.35
CA GLY A 548 -1.32 6.29 -13.29
C GLY A 548 -0.29 6.68 -12.22
N PHE A 549 -0.54 7.75 -11.46
CA PHE A 549 0.39 8.27 -10.45
C PHE A 549 -0.30 8.45 -9.09
N LEU A 550 0.47 8.35 -8.00
CA LEU A 550 -0.01 8.57 -6.65
C LEU A 550 -0.36 10.04 -6.44
N SER A 551 -1.66 10.30 -6.26
CA SER A 551 -2.17 11.54 -5.67
C SER A 551 -2.31 11.33 -4.15
N LEU A 552 -1.59 12.13 -3.37
CA LEU A 552 -1.68 12.18 -1.92
C LEU A 552 -2.98 12.85 -1.45
N PHE A 553 -3.50 13.78 -2.25
CA PHE A 553 -4.88 14.19 -2.10
C PHE A 553 -5.83 13.09 -2.61
N THR A 554 -7.00 12.96 -2.01
CA THR A 554 -8.21 12.58 -2.76
C THR A 554 -8.33 13.48 -3.99
N PRO A 555 -8.96 13.05 -5.10
CA PRO A 555 -9.35 13.98 -6.16
C PRO A 555 -10.40 14.99 -5.63
N THR A 556 -9.92 16.04 -4.96
CA THR A 556 -10.68 17.23 -4.61
C THR A 556 -10.95 17.97 -5.91
N TYR A 557 -12.10 17.65 -6.52
CA TYR A 557 -12.60 18.31 -7.73
C TYR A 557 -12.61 19.83 -7.50
N TYR A 558 -11.62 20.51 -8.08
CA TYR A 558 -11.18 21.83 -7.65
C TYR A 558 -12.30 22.87 -7.60
N SER A 559 -12.23 23.74 -6.59
CA SER A 559 -13.11 24.89 -6.43
C SER A 559 -13.04 25.85 -7.62
N SER A 560 -14.00 26.78 -7.69
CA SER A 560 -14.08 27.84 -8.69
C SER A 560 -12.73 28.49 -8.99
N GLY A 561 -12.34 28.51 -10.26
CA GLY A 561 -11.02 28.96 -10.68
C GLY A 561 -10.93 29.24 -12.18
N THR A 562 -9.82 29.87 -12.58
CA THR A 562 -9.50 30.20 -13.98
C THR A 562 -8.29 29.39 -14.45
N PHE A 563 -8.55 28.37 -15.26
CA PHE A 563 -7.55 27.46 -15.81
C PHE A 563 -7.13 27.93 -17.21
N THR A 564 -5.85 27.81 -17.57
CA THR A 564 -5.36 28.13 -18.92
C THR A 564 -4.69 26.90 -19.52
N SER A 565 -4.99 26.59 -20.79
CA SER A 565 -4.45 25.41 -21.46
C SER A 565 -2.94 25.51 -21.67
N ALA A 566 -2.29 24.37 -21.84
CA ALA A 566 -0.99 24.31 -22.49
C ALA A 566 -1.06 24.91 -23.91
N THR A 567 0.09 25.30 -24.47
CA THR A 567 0.21 25.73 -25.87
C THR A 567 -0.12 24.57 -26.81
N ILE A 568 -1.14 24.76 -27.65
CA ILE A 568 -1.52 23.81 -28.70
C ILE A 568 -0.84 24.25 -30.00
N ASP A 569 0.03 23.41 -30.56
CA ASP A 569 0.70 23.62 -31.85
C ASP A 569 -0.03 22.86 -32.97
N PHE A 570 -0.49 23.56 -34.00
CA PHE A 570 -1.17 22.97 -35.16
C PHE A 570 -0.18 22.53 -36.27
N ALA A 571 1.13 22.67 -36.03
CA ALA A 571 2.26 22.44 -36.92
C ALA A 571 2.27 23.26 -38.23
N ARG A 572 1.34 24.22 -38.35
CA ARG A 572 1.14 25.10 -39.52
C ARG A 572 0.30 26.32 -39.12
N PRO A 573 0.45 27.46 -39.81
CA PRO A 573 -0.56 28.52 -39.83
C PRO A 573 -1.96 27.95 -40.15
N THR A 574 -2.98 28.28 -39.36
CA THR A 574 -4.35 27.78 -39.61
C THR A 574 -5.43 28.86 -39.46
N ILE A 575 -6.63 28.54 -39.94
CA ILE A 575 -7.84 29.37 -39.86
C ILE A 575 -8.76 28.71 -38.84
N PHE A 576 -8.66 29.18 -37.60
CA PHE A 576 -9.45 28.74 -36.46
C PHE A 576 -10.93 29.09 -36.69
N THR A 577 -11.83 28.12 -36.49
CA THR A 577 -13.28 28.33 -36.60
C THR A 577 -13.96 28.23 -35.25
N THR A 578 -14.56 27.09 -34.89
CA THR A 578 -15.39 26.99 -33.69
C THR A 578 -14.71 26.26 -32.53
N MET A 579 -14.99 26.71 -31.31
CA MET A 579 -14.61 26.00 -30.09
C MET A 579 -15.87 25.41 -29.47
N SER A 580 -15.86 24.10 -29.25
CA SER A 580 -16.91 23.37 -28.52
C SER A 580 -16.31 22.77 -27.25
N TRP A 581 -17.14 22.56 -26.24
CA TRP A 581 -16.76 21.81 -25.04
C TRP A 581 -17.98 21.11 -24.44
N THR A 582 -17.70 20.00 -23.76
CA THR A 582 -18.65 19.33 -22.87
C THR A 582 -18.25 19.59 -21.43
N ALA A 583 -19.24 19.82 -20.57
CA ALA A 583 -19.04 20.11 -19.16
C ALA A 583 -20.23 19.56 -18.37
N THR A 584 -19.97 18.85 -17.26
CA THR A 584 -21.01 18.37 -16.36
C THR A 584 -21.35 19.50 -15.40
N LEU A 585 -22.40 20.25 -15.71
CA LEU A 585 -22.79 21.47 -15.00
C LEU A 585 -23.84 21.21 -13.92
N ASN A 586 -23.39 21.05 -12.68
CA ASN A 586 -24.24 20.86 -11.50
C ASN A 586 -24.91 22.18 -11.04
N GLY A 587 -25.76 22.75 -11.90
CA GLY A 587 -26.42 24.05 -11.68
C GLY A 587 -25.50 25.28 -11.81
N GLN A 588 -24.25 25.07 -12.20
CA GLN A 588 -23.19 26.08 -12.24
C GLN A 588 -22.79 26.45 -13.68
N THR A 589 -21.99 27.51 -13.82
CA THR A 589 -21.55 28.07 -15.10
C THR A 589 -20.07 27.80 -15.39
N ILE A 590 -19.76 27.68 -16.69
CA ILE A 590 -18.41 27.72 -17.23
C ILE A 590 -18.35 28.79 -18.32
N THR A 591 -17.25 29.55 -18.36
CA THR A 591 -16.96 30.51 -19.43
C THR A 591 -15.60 30.22 -20.05
N MET A 592 -15.50 30.35 -21.37
CA MET A 592 -14.30 30.01 -22.14
C MET A 592 -13.81 31.21 -22.92
N LYS A 593 -12.50 31.38 -23.01
CA LYS A 593 -11.81 32.37 -23.86
C LYS A 593 -10.77 31.66 -24.71
N ALA A 594 -10.44 32.23 -25.88
CA ALA A 594 -9.43 31.71 -26.79
C ALA A 594 -8.47 32.82 -27.24
N ARG A 595 -7.19 32.48 -27.47
CA ARG A 595 -6.22 33.37 -28.13
C ARG A 595 -5.25 32.58 -29.01
N SER A 596 -4.77 33.18 -30.09
CA SER A 596 -3.78 32.56 -30.99
C SER A 596 -2.47 33.36 -31.07
N SER A 597 -1.37 32.69 -31.47
CA SER A 597 -0.06 33.31 -31.68
C SER A 597 0.69 32.73 -32.89
N ALA A 598 1.56 33.54 -33.49
CA ALA A 598 2.57 33.07 -34.45
C ALA A 598 3.76 32.37 -33.77
N THR A 599 3.93 32.54 -32.45
CA THR A 599 5.01 31.98 -31.63
C THR A 599 4.47 31.16 -30.45
N SER A 600 5.20 30.11 -30.06
CA SER A 600 4.81 29.18 -29.00
C SER A 600 4.78 29.77 -27.58
N ASP A 601 5.48 30.90 -27.37
CA ASP A 601 5.55 31.66 -26.12
C ASP A 601 4.41 32.70 -25.95
N PHE A 602 3.58 32.89 -26.99
CA PHE A 602 2.53 33.91 -27.05
C PHE A 602 3.03 35.37 -26.90
N SER A 603 4.31 35.63 -27.23
CA SER A 603 4.82 37.00 -27.31
C SER A 603 4.08 37.79 -28.40
N GLY A 604 3.52 38.95 -28.03
CA GLY A 604 2.69 39.77 -28.92
C GLY A 604 1.24 39.30 -29.11
N ALA A 605 0.81 38.18 -28.52
CA ALA A 605 -0.58 37.75 -28.56
C ALA A 605 -1.50 38.61 -27.66
N THR A 606 -2.77 38.73 -28.03
CA THR A 606 -3.76 39.54 -27.30
C THR A 606 -3.95 39.04 -25.86
N ALA A 607 -4.09 39.96 -24.91
CA ALA A 607 -4.22 39.66 -23.48
C ALA A 607 -5.63 39.18 -23.11
N TRP A 608 -5.71 38.18 -22.22
CA TRP A 608 -6.98 37.53 -21.79
C TRP A 608 -8.08 38.49 -21.29
N GLY A 609 -7.70 39.61 -20.68
CA GLY A 609 -8.64 40.64 -20.21
C GLY A 609 -9.38 41.36 -21.35
N SER A 610 -8.80 41.40 -22.55
CA SER A 610 -9.40 41.99 -23.76
C SER A 610 -10.21 40.98 -24.59
N CYS A 611 -10.17 39.70 -24.24
CA CYS A 611 -10.88 38.65 -24.97
C CYS A 611 -12.32 38.53 -24.46
N SER A 612 -13.27 38.55 -25.40
CA SER A 612 -14.65 38.16 -25.12
C SER A 612 -14.74 36.64 -24.88
N ASN A 613 -15.77 36.21 -24.15
CA ASN A 613 -16.03 34.79 -23.98
C ASN A 613 -16.53 34.19 -25.30
N VAL A 614 -15.97 33.05 -25.69
CA VAL A 614 -16.51 32.19 -26.74
C VAL A 614 -17.71 31.43 -26.15
N THR A 615 -18.63 30.98 -26.99
CA THR A 615 -19.75 30.08 -26.63
C THR A 615 -19.50 28.66 -27.17
N SER A 616 -20.09 27.61 -26.58
CA SER A 616 -19.82 26.24 -27.03
C SER A 616 -20.44 26.01 -28.42
N GLY A 617 -19.60 25.65 -29.39
CA GLY A 617 -19.93 25.63 -30.82
C GLY A 617 -19.82 27.00 -31.52
N GLY A 618 -19.51 28.06 -30.77
CA GLY A 618 -19.33 29.42 -31.25
C GLY A 618 -17.98 29.65 -31.94
N ASN A 619 -17.91 30.68 -32.77
CA ASN A 619 -16.73 31.03 -33.54
C ASN A 619 -15.67 31.75 -32.66
N MET A 620 -14.44 31.26 -32.70
CA MET A 620 -13.32 31.76 -31.90
C MET A 620 -12.90 33.18 -32.30
N SER A 621 -13.10 33.59 -33.56
CA SER A 621 -12.78 34.97 -33.97
C SER A 621 -13.70 36.01 -33.31
N ASP A 622 -14.92 35.61 -32.94
CA ASP A 622 -15.89 36.48 -32.25
C ASP A 622 -15.42 36.83 -30.82
N GLY A 623 -14.50 36.03 -30.27
CA GLY A 623 -13.78 36.30 -29.02
C GLY A 623 -12.77 37.44 -29.10
N GLY A 624 -12.47 37.98 -30.29
CA GLY A 624 -11.58 39.14 -30.51
C GLY A 624 -10.07 38.89 -30.34
N CYS A 625 -9.68 37.72 -29.85
CA CYS A 625 -8.28 37.37 -29.52
C CYS A 625 -7.66 36.28 -30.40
N VAL A 626 -8.42 35.71 -31.34
CA VAL A 626 -7.93 34.66 -32.26
C VAL A 626 -7.78 35.26 -33.65
N THR A 627 -6.52 35.40 -34.07
CA THR A 627 -6.14 35.81 -35.42
C THR A 627 -5.94 34.58 -36.30
N ASN A 628 -6.46 34.63 -37.54
CA ASN A 628 -6.26 33.60 -38.55
C ASN A 628 -4.88 33.72 -39.21
N GLY A 629 -4.26 32.58 -39.52
CA GLY A 629 -2.86 32.51 -39.98
C GLY A 629 -1.84 32.37 -38.84
N HIS A 630 -2.29 32.27 -37.59
CA HIS A 630 -1.46 31.86 -36.45
C HIS A 630 -1.35 30.33 -36.35
N GLN A 631 -0.28 29.83 -35.74
CA GLN A 631 0.02 28.39 -35.61
C GLN A 631 -0.31 27.84 -34.22
N TYR A 632 -0.23 28.68 -33.19
CA TYR A 632 -0.40 28.31 -31.80
C TYR A 632 -1.74 28.80 -31.26
N LEU A 633 -2.43 27.98 -30.47
CA LEU A 633 -3.64 28.35 -29.74
C LEU A 633 -3.50 28.05 -28.24
N GLN A 634 -4.12 28.89 -27.41
CA GLN A 634 -4.44 28.60 -26.01
C GLN A 634 -5.91 28.92 -25.77
N TYR A 635 -6.52 28.22 -24.81
CA TYR A 635 -7.82 28.57 -24.24
C TYR A 635 -7.73 28.80 -22.73
N GLN A 636 -8.71 29.50 -22.18
CA GLN A 636 -8.84 29.77 -20.76
C GLN A 636 -10.27 29.51 -20.30
N ALA A 637 -10.44 28.68 -19.28
CA ALA A 637 -11.72 28.23 -18.74
C ALA A 637 -11.92 28.79 -17.32
N THR A 638 -13.02 29.52 -17.07
CA THR A 638 -13.38 30.02 -15.74
C THR A 638 -14.67 29.36 -15.26
N LEU A 639 -14.61 28.69 -14.11
CA LEU A 639 -15.70 27.90 -13.54
C LEU A 639 -16.25 28.61 -12.29
N SER A 640 -17.57 28.79 -12.20
CA SER A 640 -18.26 29.25 -10.98
C SER A 640 -18.53 28.05 -10.05
N GLY A 641 -18.46 28.22 -8.73
CA GLY A 641 -18.52 27.12 -7.77
C GLY A 641 -19.68 27.18 -6.76
N ASP A 642 -20.06 26.00 -6.26
CA ASP A 642 -20.70 25.78 -4.96
C ASP A 642 -20.00 24.61 -4.22
N THR A 643 -20.15 24.58 -2.90
CA THR A 643 -19.47 23.71 -1.94
C THR A 643 -19.87 22.23 -1.97
N VAL A 644 -20.95 21.86 -2.66
CA VAL A 644 -21.53 20.49 -2.58
C VAL A 644 -21.42 19.69 -3.88
N SER A 645 -21.15 20.34 -5.02
CA SER A 645 -20.97 19.64 -6.30
C SER A 645 -20.12 20.46 -7.28
N THR A 646 -18.98 19.92 -7.74
CA THR A 646 -18.09 20.63 -8.67
C THR A 646 -18.55 20.45 -10.12
N PRO A 647 -18.45 21.47 -11.00
CA PRO A 647 -18.62 21.32 -12.43
C PRO A 647 -17.31 20.87 -13.09
N THR A 648 -17.37 19.92 -14.03
CA THR A 648 -16.19 19.45 -14.78
C THR A 648 -16.09 20.11 -16.16
N LEU A 649 -14.88 20.17 -16.71
CA LEU A 649 -14.64 20.44 -18.13
C LEU A 649 -14.20 19.13 -18.79
N ASP A 650 -15.16 18.38 -19.33
CA ASP A 650 -14.97 16.98 -19.74
C ASP A 650 -14.25 16.86 -21.09
N SER A 651 -14.43 17.83 -22.00
CA SER A 651 -13.67 17.90 -23.25
C SER A 651 -13.64 19.32 -23.83
N VAL A 652 -12.62 19.63 -24.63
CA VAL A 652 -12.55 20.83 -25.47
C VAL A 652 -12.18 20.43 -26.89
N THR A 653 -13.02 20.78 -27.85
CA THR A 653 -12.83 20.57 -29.29
C THR A 653 -12.56 21.91 -29.96
N ILE A 654 -11.51 21.97 -30.79
CA ILE A 654 -11.11 23.14 -31.55
C ILE A 654 -11.14 22.78 -33.02
N ASN A 655 -11.94 23.49 -33.81
CA ASN A 655 -12.07 23.27 -35.25
C ASN A 655 -11.24 24.30 -36.04
N ASP A 656 -10.71 23.88 -37.19
CA ASP A 656 -10.10 24.76 -38.20
C ASP A 656 -10.74 24.55 -39.59
N THR A 657 -10.31 25.31 -40.60
CA THR A 657 -10.89 25.21 -41.97
C THR A 657 -9.88 24.94 -43.08
N GLN A 658 -8.58 24.89 -42.81
CA GLN A 658 -7.59 24.54 -43.82
C GLN A 658 -7.24 23.05 -43.78
N TYR A 659 -7.93 22.27 -44.60
CA TYR A 659 -7.46 20.94 -44.99
C TYR A 659 -6.50 21.05 -46.18
N SER A 660 -5.33 20.39 -46.05
CA SER A 660 -4.39 20.24 -47.15
C SER A 660 -5.03 19.48 -48.31
N ALA A 661 -4.99 20.04 -49.52
CA ALA A 661 -5.42 19.35 -50.74
C ALA A 661 -4.61 18.07 -51.04
N ASN A 662 -3.44 17.91 -50.40
CA ASN A 662 -2.58 16.72 -50.48
C ASN A 662 -2.78 15.76 -49.29
N GLY A 663 -3.81 15.98 -48.46
CA GLY A 663 -4.12 15.21 -47.27
C GLY A 663 -3.40 15.68 -46.01
N GLY A 664 -4.09 15.58 -44.87
CA GLY A 664 -3.54 15.80 -43.53
C GLY A 664 -3.34 14.47 -42.81
N THR A 665 -2.19 14.32 -42.13
CA THR A 665 -1.98 13.27 -41.13
C THR A 665 -2.22 13.86 -39.74
N LEU A 666 -3.00 13.17 -38.91
CA LEU A 666 -3.06 13.38 -37.47
C LEU A 666 -2.64 12.08 -36.78
N THR A 667 -1.63 12.15 -35.92
CA THR A 667 -1.16 10.99 -35.14
C THR A 667 -1.56 11.19 -33.68
N SER A 668 -2.08 10.15 -33.03
CA SER A 668 -2.43 10.21 -31.61
C SER A 668 -1.18 10.38 -30.73
N SER A 669 -1.38 10.82 -29.48
CA SER A 669 -0.44 10.51 -28.40
C SER A 669 -0.19 9.00 -28.33
N LYS A 670 0.99 8.61 -27.82
CA LYS A 670 1.25 7.21 -27.46
C LYS A 670 0.38 6.84 -26.27
N TYR A 671 -0.32 5.72 -26.33
CA TYR A 671 -1.20 5.22 -25.28
C TYR A 671 -0.59 3.95 -24.67
N ASP A 672 -0.55 3.84 -23.35
CA ASP A 672 -0.20 2.60 -22.65
C ASP A 672 -1.50 1.88 -22.25
N ALA A 673 -1.66 0.63 -22.69
CA ALA A 673 -2.78 -0.25 -22.39
C ALA A 673 -2.58 -1.03 -21.06
N GLY A 674 -1.49 -0.81 -20.34
CA GLY A 674 -1.20 -1.36 -19.01
C GLY A 674 -0.57 -2.75 -19.00
N ASP A 675 -0.79 -3.56 -20.03
CA ASP A 675 -0.36 -4.97 -20.12
C ASP A 675 0.09 -5.27 -21.56
N ASP A 676 1.16 -6.07 -21.77
CA ASP A 676 1.62 -6.47 -23.11
C ASP A 676 0.90 -7.70 -23.69
N THR A 677 0.16 -8.43 -22.86
CA THR A 677 -0.73 -9.53 -23.25
C THR A 677 -2.11 -9.08 -23.74
N ASN A 678 -2.47 -7.80 -23.54
CA ASN A 678 -3.78 -7.22 -23.88
C ASN A 678 -4.07 -7.25 -25.40
N LEU A 679 -4.83 -8.26 -25.88
CA LEU A 679 -5.09 -8.46 -27.31
C LEU A 679 -6.07 -7.41 -27.88
N ILE A 680 -5.67 -6.67 -28.92
CA ILE A 680 -6.57 -5.74 -29.63
C ILE A 680 -7.62 -6.53 -30.42
N SER A 681 -8.84 -6.63 -29.90
CA SER A 681 -9.92 -7.40 -30.52
C SER A 681 -10.58 -6.69 -31.70
N ARG A 682 -10.76 -5.36 -31.56
CA ARG A 682 -11.61 -4.53 -32.42
C ARG A 682 -11.15 -3.08 -32.37
N LEU A 683 -11.26 -2.41 -33.51
CA LEU A 683 -11.11 -0.96 -33.64
C LEU A 683 -12.45 -0.36 -34.04
N SER A 684 -12.83 0.74 -33.41
CA SER A 684 -14.04 1.50 -33.76
C SER A 684 -13.82 3.00 -33.64
N TRP A 685 -14.71 3.78 -34.23
CA TRP A 685 -14.65 5.23 -34.23
C TRP A 685 -16.04 5.84 -34.28
N VAL A 686 -16.15 7.09 -33.82
CA VAL A 686 -17.37 7.90 -33.94
C VAL A 686 -17.01 9.13 -34.77
N GLY A 687 -17.82 9.42 -35.78
CA GLY A 687 -17.55 10.47 -36.76
C GLY A 687 -18.55 10.46 -37.91
N SER A 688 -18.18 11.13 -39.00
CA SER A 688 -18.88 11.10 -40.28
C SER A 688 -17.94 11.46 -41.43
N ALA A 689 -17.76 10.51 -42.37
CA ALA A 689 -17.41 10.85 -43.75
C ALA A 689 -18.71 11.21 -44.48
N THR A 690 -18.76 12.37 -45.14
CA THR A 690 -20.03 12.95 -45.63
C THR A 690 -20.22 12.85 -47.15
N SER A 691 -19.18 12.46 -47.89
CA SER A 691 -19.25 12.17 -49.33
C SER A 691 -18.30 11.05 -49.76
N SER A 692 -18.50 10.52 -50.97
CA SER A 692 -17.60 9.55 -51.60
C SER A 692 -16.28 10.14 -52.13
N THR A 693 -16.07 11.45 -51.97
CA THR A 693 -14.81 12.14 -52.29
C THR A 693 -14.04 12.59 -51.04
N GLU A 694 -14.57 12.32 -49.85
CA GLU A 694 -13.85 12.40 -48.58
C GLU A 694 -13.25 11.04 -48.22
N VAL A 695 -12.07 11.06 -47.61
CA VAL A 695 -11.41 9.85 -47.12
C VAL A 695 -10.97 10.07 -45.68
N ILE A 696 -11.57 9.33 -44.76
CA ILE A 696 -11.00 9.03 -43.45
C ILE A 696 -10.40 7.63 -43.55
N LYS A 697 -9.10 7.53 -43.28
CA LYS A 697 -8.34 6.27 -43.23
C LYS A 697 -7.57 6.20 -41.93
N PHE A 698 -7.50 5.02 -41.34
CA PHE A 698 -6.75 4.77 -40.12
C PHE A 698 -5.65 3.74 -40.36
N GLN A 699 -4.54 3.90 -39.66
CA GLN A 699 -3.61 2.81 -39.36
C GLN A 699 -3.37 2.77 -37.86
N VAL A 700 -3.08 1.58 -37.34
CA VAL A 700 -2.74 1.36 -35.92
C VAL A 700 -1.44 0.59 -35.85
N ARG A 701 -0.58 0.95 -34.89
CA ARG A 701 0.63 0.20 -34.55
C ARG A 701 0.68 -0.05 -33.06
N SER A 702 1.26 -1.19 -32.68
CA SER A 702 1.54 -1.55 -31.30
C SER A 702 3.02 -1.90 -31.11
N ALA A 703 3.53 -1.73 -29.88
CA ALA A 703 4.82 -2.24 -29.44
C ALA A 703 4.81 -2.53 -27.92
N SER A 704 5.67 -3.41 -27.45
CA SER A 704 5.85 -3.65 -26.01
C SER A 704 6.43 -2.46 -25.23
N SER A 705 6.86 -1.38 -25.91
CA SER A 705 7.38 -0.16 -25.27
C SER A 705 7.07 1.12 -26.05
N ALA A 706 7.00 2.25 -25.33
CA ALA A 706 6.81 3.59 -25.91
C ALA A 706 7.88 3.97 -26.95
N ALA A 707 9.10 3.45 -26.83
CA ALA A 707 10.17 3.66 -27.82
C ALA A 707 10.04 2.69 -29.01
N GLY A 708 9.68 1.44 -28.75
CA GLY A 708 9.40 0.45 -29.81
C GLY A 708 8.32 0.92 -30.77
N LEU A 709 7.32 1.67 -30.27
CA LEU A 709 6.30 2.32 -31.07
C LEU A 709 6.90 3.16 -32.21
N ASP A 710 7.98 3.90 -31.99
CA ASP A 710 8.52 4.80 -33.03
C ASP A 710 8.97 4.04 -34.28
N THR A 711 9.53 2.85 -34.08
CA THR A 711 9.94 1.90 -35.13
C THR A 711 8.85 0.92 -35.57
N ALA A 712 7.75 0.79 -34.83
CA ALA A 712 6.71 -0.20 -35.11
C ALA A 712 5.95 0.12 -36.42
N VAL A 713 5.64 -0.95 -37.16
CA VAL A 713 4.96 -0.88 -38.47
C VAL A 713 3.49 -0.56 -38.28
N TRP A 714 2.96 0.26 -39.19
CA TRP A 714 1.56 0.65 -39.23
C TRP A 714 0.73 -0.45 -39.92
N CYS A 715 -0.29 -0.98 -39.25
CA CYS A 715 -1.23 -1.94 -39.83
C CYS A 715 -2.53 -1.25 -40.26
N GLY A 716 -3.09 -1.66 -41.40
CA GLY A 716 -4.54 -1.68 -41.63
C GLY A 716 -5.17 -3.01 -41.17
N PRO A 717 -6.29 -3.45 -41.78
CA PRO A 717 -6.95 -4.72 -41.44
C PRO A 717 -6.26 -5.98 -42.00
N SER A 718 -5.23 -5.84 -42.84
CA SER A 718 -4.50 -6.96 -43.44
C SER A 718 -3.57 -7.64 -42.44
N ILE A 719 -3.61 -8.97 -42.42
CA ILE A 719 -2.66 -9.81 -41.66
C ILE A 719 -1.18 -9.62 -42.08
N THR A 720 -0.90 -8.88 -43.15
CA THR A 720 0.46 -8.56 -43.60
C THR A 720 1.14 -7.45 -42.78
N CYS A 721 0.37 -6.48 -42.25
CA CYS A 721 0.85 -5.28 -41.53
C CYS A 721 2.17 -4.71 -42.11
N ASP A 722 2.10 -4.17 -43.33
CA ASP A 722 3.27 -3.70 -44.09
C ASP A 722 3.31 -2.16 -44.29
N GLY A 723 2.36 -1.43 -43.69
CA GLY A 723 2.23 0.02 -43.85
C GLY A 723 1.52 0.47 -45.12
N THR A 724 1.14 -0.43 -46.03
CA THR A 724 0.50 -0.07 -47.31
C THR A 724 -1.02 -0.08 -47.27
N ASP A 725 -1.62 -0.79 -46.32
CA ASP A 725 -3.07 -0.91 -46.14
C ASP A 725 -3.61 -0.01 -45.01
N TYR A 726 -4.93 0.17 -44.97
CA TYR A 726 -5.62 1.11 -44.08
C TYR A 726 -6.98 0.56 -43.70
N PHE A 727 -7.41 0.78 -42.46
CA PHE A 727 -8.83 0.71 -42.14
C PHE A 727 -9.52 1.90 -42.82
N LEU A 728 -10.55 1.63 -43.63
CA LEU A 728 -11.41 2.65 -44.20
C LEU A 728 -12.46 3.06 -43.17
N TYR A 729 -13.05 4.25 -43.30
CA TYR A 729 -14.17 4.69 -42.45
C TYR A 729 -15.33 3.67 -42.33
N THR A 730 -15.54 2.86 -43.36
CA THR A 730 -16.55 1.79 -43.43
C THR A 730 -16.29 0.62 -42.49
N ASP A 731 -15.05 0.44 -42.04
CA ASP A 731 -14.59 -0.78 -41.37
C ASP A 731 -14.81 -0.68 -39.84
N ASN A 732 -15.77 0.16 -39.44
CA ASN A 732 -15.99 0.62 -38.08
C ASN A 732 -16.55 -0.49 -37.20
N GLY A 733 -15.78 -0.88 -36.17
CA GLY A 733 -16.17 -1.96 -35.28
C GLY A 733 -16.01 -3.35 -35.89
N VAL A 734 -15.27 -3.49 -36.99
CA VAL A 734 -14.87 -4.80 -37.52
C VAL A 734 -13.84 -5.42 -36.57
N ALA A 735 -14.03 -6.71 -36.25
CA ALA A 735 -13.09 -7.47 -35.43
C ALA A 735 -11.84 -7.86 -36.24
N LEU A 736 -10.66 -7.77 -35.62
CA LEU A 736 -9.41 -8.17 -36.25
C LEU A 736 -9.35 -9.71 -36.41
N ALA A 737 -8.76 -10.18 -37.52
CA ALA A 737 -8.55 -11.61 -37.75
C ALA A 737 -7.78 -12.26 -36.59
N THR A 738 -8.09 -13.52 -36.26
CA THR A 738 -7.48 -14.22 -35.10
C THR A 738 -5.97 -14.42 -35.22
N ASN A 739 -5.42 -14.35 -36.44
CA ASN A 739 -3.99 -14.40 -36.73
C ASN A 739 -3.41 -13.03 -37.15
N HIS A 740 -4.09 -11.93 -36.86
CA HIS A 740 -3.61 -10.58 -37.16
C HIS A 740 -2.42 -10.19 -36.24
N PRO A 741 -1.39 -9.47 -36.71
CA PRO A 741 -0.24 -9.11 -35.88
C PRO A 741 -0.58 -8.38 -34.56
N LEU A 742 -1.58 -7.48 -34.60
CA LEU A 742 -2.14 -6.77 -33.42
C LEU A 742 -3.00 -7.67 -32.48
N ARG A 743 -3.03 -9.00 -32.72
CA ARG A 743 -3.64 -10.01 -31.83
C ARG A 743 -2.60 -11.05 -31.39
N SER A 744 -1.32 -10.74 -31.49
CA SER A 744 -0.24 -11.69 -31.17
C SER A 744 0.16 -11.71 -29.69
N GLY A 745 -0.22 -10.70 -28.89
CA GLY A 745 0.06 -10.68 -27.44
C GLY A 745 1.54 -10.55 -27.08
N ALA A 746 2.35 -10.13 -28.05
CA ALA A 746 3.80 -9.94 -27.90
C ALA A 746 4.22 -8.46 -28.04
N ASN A 747 3.27 -7.57 -28.37
CA ASN A 747 3.53 -6.18 -28.72
C ASN A 747 2.42 -5.21 -28.27
N ASP A 748 1.37 -5.64 -27.57
CA ASP A 748 0.12 -4.88 -27.59
C ASP A 748 -0.04 -3.85 -26.45
N ARG A 749 0.97 -3.69 -25.58
CA ARG A 749 1.00 -2.70 -24.48
C ARG A 749 0.91 -1.26 -24.96
N TRP A 750 1.86 -0.81 -25.80
CA TRP A 750 1.87 0.58 -26.26
C TRP A 750 1.24 0.68 -27.62
N VAL A 751 0.16 1.46 -27.74
CA VAL A 751 -0.64 1.60 -28.96
C VAL A 751 -0.59 3.05 -29.45
N GLN A 752 -0.58 3.22 -30.77
CA GLN A 752 -0.74 4.53 -31.41
C GLN A 752 -1.58 4.38 -32.68
N TYR A 753 -2.47 5.34 -32.93
CA TYR A 753 -3.25 5.40 -34.17
C TYR A 753 -2.88 6.64 -35.00
N LYS A 754 -3.05 6.51 -36.32
CA LYS A 754 -2.75 7.54 -37.31
C LYS A 754 -3.93 7.69 -38.26
N VAL A 755 -4.51 8.88 -38.27
CA VAL A 755 -5.64 9.25 -39.11
C VAL A 755 -5.12 10.03 -40.32
N TYR A 756 -5.61 9.65 -41.49
CA TYR A 756 -5.39 10.35 -42.74
C TYR A 756 -6.73 10.95 -43.19
N LEU A 757 -6.75 12.27 -43.40
CA LEU A 757 -7.94 13.03 -43.77
C LEU A 757 -7.74 13.72 -45.12
N THR A 758 -8.63 13.46 -46.07
CA THR A 758 -8.77 14.25 -47.30
C THR A 758 -10.22 14.71 -47.46
N SER A 759 -10.44 15.99 -47.74
CA SER A 759 -11.74 16.55 -48.15
C SER A 759 -11.60 17.28 -49.48
N ALA A 760 -12.63 17.18 -50.32
CA ALA A 760 -12.73 17.90 -51.58
C ALA A 760 -13.21 19.36 -51.43
N GLY A 761 -13.38 19.85 -50.19
CA GLY A 761 -13.53 21.30 -49.90
C GLY A 761 -14.96 21.84 -49.85
N ALA A 762 -15.94 21.03 -49.45
CA ALA A 762 -17.32 21.48 -49.23
C ALA A 762 -17.85 21.18 -47.81
N ILE A 763 -17.53 20.01 -47.25
CA ILE A 763 -17.87 19.61 -45.88
C ILE A 763 -16.61 19.03 -45.21
N THR A 764 -16.54 19.17 -43.89
CA THR A 764 -15.43 18.66 -43.07
C THR A 764 -15.77 17.25 -42.58
N PRO A 765 -14.93 16.22 -42.87
CA PRO A 765 -15.11 14.89 -42.29
C PRO A 765 -14.86 14.95 -40.78
N LEU A 766 -15.85 14.59 -39.98
CA LEU A 766 -15.80 14.66 -38.53
C LEU A 766 -15.26 13.34 -37.96
N LEU A 767 -14.40 13.43 -36.94
CA LEU A 767 -13.95 12.29 -36.14
C LEU A 767 -13.91 12.72 -34.67
N THR A 768 -14.89 12.28 -33.88
CA THR A 768 -15.02 12.66 -32.46
C THR A 768 -14.36 11.66 -31.52
N THR A 769 -14.15 10.42 -31.95
CA THR A 769 -13.66 9.33 -31.09
C THR A 769 -12.98 8.26 -31.93
N VAL A 770 -11.87 7.70 -31.42
CA VAL A 770 -11.31 6.41 -31.85
C VAL A 770 -11.18 5.57 -30.60
N ALA A 771 -11.72 4.35 -30.63
CA ALA A 771 -11.73 3.42 -29.52
C ALA A 771 -11.04 2.11 -29.91
N VAL A 772 -10.07 1.71 -29.08
CA VAL A 772 -9.38 0.42 -29.18
C VAL A 772 -10.01 -0.49 -28.12
N GLN A 773 -10.57 -1.63 -28.53
CA GLN A 773 -11.14 -2.60 -27.59
C GLN A 773 -10.18 -3.77 -27.39
N TYR A 774 -9.57 -3.83 -26.22
CA TYR A 774 -8.80 -4.98 -25.74
C TYR A 774 -9.73 -6.11 -25.27
N VAL A 775 -9.24 -7.35 -25.29
CA VAL A 775 -9.82 -8.42 -24.46
C VAL A 775 -9.15 -8.32 -23.09
N VAL A 776 -9.88 -7.87 -22.08
CA VAL A 776 -9.47 -8.00 -20.68
C VAL A 776 -10.00 -9.35 -20.21
N ASN A 777 -9.09 -10.30 -19.99
CA ASN A 777 -9.41 -11.59 -19.37
C ASN A 777 -8.82 -11.63 -17.95
N ALA A 778 -9.66 -11.97 -16.97
CA ALA A 778 -9.27 -12.20 -15.59
C ALA A 778 -9.28 -13.70 -15.30
N PRO A 779 -8.22 -14.27 -14.69
CA PRO A 779 -8.18 -15.70 -14.43
C PRO A 779 -9.34 -16.14 -13.51
N PRO A 780 -9.95 -17.31 -13.75
CA PRO A 780 -11.06 -17.80 -12.96
C PRO A 780 -10.55 -18.19 -11.55
N ALA A 781 -11.44 -18.32 -10.57
CA ALA A 781 -11.05 -18.51 -9.18
C ALA A 781 -11.52 -19.86 -8.62
N VAL A 782 -10.67 -20.49 -7.81
CA VAL A 782 -10.98 -21.70 -7.04
C VAL A 782 -10.90 -21.40 -5.54
N GLY A 783 -11.97 -21.68 -4.80
CA GLY A 783 -12.08 -21.43 -3.36
C GLY A 783 -12.56 -22.63 -2.55
N ASN A 784 -12.61 -22.45 -1.23
CA ASN A 784 -13.30 -23.32 -0.26
C ASN A 784 -13.05 -24.84 -0.39
N ILE A 785 -11.83 -25.23 -0.79
CA ILE A 785 -11.49 -26.64 -1.01
C ILE A 785 -11.50 -27.42 0.32
N GLN A 786 -12.28 -28.50 0.35
CA GLN A 786 -12.34 -29.44 1.46
C GLN A 786 -12.17 -30.87 0.94
N ALA A 787 -11.54 -31.72 1.74
CA ALA A 787 -11.50 -33.16 1.48
C ALA A 787 -11.45 -33.97 2.77
N SER A 788 -11.96 -35.19 2.71
CA SER A 788 -11.92 -36.17 3.78
C SER A 788 -12.07 -37.58 3.22
N GLN A 789 -11.38 -38.57 3.82
CA GLN A 789 -11.64 -39.96 3.53
C GLN A 789 -12.82 -40.46 4.37
N ILE A 790 -13.75 -41.19 3.73
CA ILE A 790 -15.03 -41.56 4.33
C ILE A 790 -14.86 -42.81 5.20
N THR A 791 -14.94 -42.65 6.51
CA THR A 791 -14.83 -43.74 7.51
C THR A 791 -16.19 -44.34 7.93
N ASP A 792 -17.31 -43.86 7.39
CA ASP A 792 -18.62 -44.48 7.63
C ASP A 792 -18.79 -45.75 6.80
N SER A 793 -18.67 -46.91 7.47
CA SER A 793 -18.84 -48.23 6.85
C SER A 793 -20.26 -48.55 6.36
N GLY A 794 -21.25 -47.70 6.64
CA GLY A 794 -22.58 -47.74 6.03
C GLY A 794 -22.70 -46.97 4.70
N SER A 795 -21.68 -46.17 4.32
CA SER A 795 -21.70 -45.37 3.10
C SER A 795 -21.36 -46.17 1.84
N ALA A 796 -22.04 -45.89 0.73
CA ALA A 796 -21.69 -46.41 -0.60
C ALA A 796 -20.33 -45.87 -1.13
N ASP A 797 -19.80 -44.83 -0.49
CA ASP A 797 -18.49 -44.24 -0.76
C ASP A 797 -17.48 -44.50 0.38
N TYR A 798 -17.73 -45.48 1.26
CA TYR A 798 -16.79 -45.91 2.30
C TYR A 798 -15.38 -46.16 1.73
N GLY A 799 -14.37 -45.58 2.37
CA GLY A 799 -12.96 -45.63 1.98
C GLY A 799 -12.53 -44.68 0.86
N LYS A 800 -13.48 -44.08 0.14
CA LYS A 800 -13.18 -43.07 -0.89
C LYS A 800 -12.91 -41.71 -0.24
N VAL A 801 -12.19 -40.86 -0.94
CA VAL A 801 -11.98 -39.45 -0.58
C VAL A 801 -13.08 -38.61 -1.21
N SER A 802 -13.88 -37.94 -0.38
CA SER A 802 -14.74 -36.86 -0.84
C SER A 802 -13.90 -35.61 -1.09
N PHE A 803 -14.14 -34.92 -2.20
CA PHE A 803 -13.47 -33.69 -2.61
C PHE A 803 -14.52 -32.64 -2.98
N THR A 804 -14.51 -31.48 -2.35
CA THR A 804 -15.35 -30.35 -2.72
C THR A 804 -14.51 -29.09 -2.93
N PHE A 805 -14.97 -28.24 -3.84
CA PHE A 805 -14.36 -26.96 -4.15
C PHE A 805 -15.39 -26.00 -4.73
N ASP A 806 -15.17 -24.70 -4.54
CA ASP A 806 -15.92 -23.65 -5.20
C ASP A 806 -15.19 -23.18 -6.46
N ALA A 807 -15.91 -23.00 -7.56
CA ALA A 807 -15.41 -22.31 -8.75
C ALA A 807 -16.22 -21.03 -9.00
N SER A 808 -15.54 -19.96 -9.42
CA SER A 808 -16.15 -18.67 -9.79
C SER A 808 -15.34 -17.95 -10.86
N ASP A 809 -15.93 -16.93 -11.47
CA ASP A 809 -15.31 -16.15 -12.55
C ASP A 809 -15.81 -14.69 -12.53
N SER A 810 -15.04 -13.76 -13.10
CA SER A 810 -15.12 -12.32 -12.78
C SER A 810 -15.23 -11.36 -13.98
N ASP A 811 -14.93 -11.80 -15.21
CA ASP A 811 -14.92 -10.94 -16.40
C ASP A 811 -16.13 -11.15 -17.33
N THR A 812 -17.26 -11.63 -16.77
CA THR A 812 -18.44 -12.24 -17.43
C THR A 812 -19.26 -11.32 -18.37
N ALA A 813 -18.66 -10.31 -18.98
CA ALA A 813 -19.23 -9.27 -19.83
C ALA A 813 -19.07 -9.52 -21.34
N SER A 814 -18.46 -10.63 -21.77
CA SER A 814 -18.26 -10.97 -23.19
C SER A 814 -19.56 -11.29 -23.95
N GLY A 815 -20.64 -11.64 -23.25
CA GLY A 815 -22.01 -11.51 -23.75
C GLY A 815 -22.70 -12.79 -24.22
N THR A 816 -22.20 -13.97 -23.87
CA THR A 816 -22.85 -15.26 -24.22
C THR A 816 -23.03 -16.14 -22.99
N VAL A 817 -24.28 -16.35 -22.57
CA VAL A 817 -24.64 -17.14 -21.37
C VAL A 817 -25.19 -18.50 -21.80
N PRO A 818 -24.85 -19.63 -21.14
CA PRO A 818 -24.05 -19.76 -19.92
C PRO A 818 -22.52 -19.86 -20.15
N TYR A 819 -21.76 -19.38 -19.17
CA TYR A 819 -20.30 -19.55 -19.08
C TYR A 819 -19.95 -20.89 -18.40
N LEU A 820 -18.81 -21.49 -18.76
CA LEU A 820 -18.49 -22.89 -18.44
C LEU A 820 -17.03 -23.08 -18.00
N VAL A 821 -16.79 -23.14 -16.69
CA VAL A 821 -15.46 -23.38 -16.11
C VAL A 821 -15.22 -24.88 -15.95
N THR A 822 -14.22 -25.43 -16.63
CA THR A 822 -13.94 -26.88 -16.68
C THR A 822 -12.71 -27.24 -15.83
N PRO A 823 -12.82 -28.18 -14.87
CA PRO A 823 -11.65 -28.73 -14.18
C PRO A 823 -10.73 -29.48 -15.15
N THR A 824 -9.43 -29.23 -15.10
CA THR A 824 -8.43 -29.76 -16.05
C THR A 824 -7.41 -30.70 -15.40
N LEU A 825 -7.15 -30.56 -14.10
CA LEU A 825 -6.17 -31.38 -13.38
C LEU A 825 -6.57 -31.54 -11.90
N TYR A 826 -6.43 -32.75 -11.37
CA TYR A 826 -6.60 -33.05 -9.95
C TYR A 826 -5.31 -33.68 -9.39
N GLU A 827 -4.89 -33.23 -8.22
CA GLU A 827 -3.66 -33.70 -7.55
C GLU A 827 -3.87 -33.88 -6.05
N TYR A 828 -3.16 -34.84 -5.46
CA TYR A 828 -3.09 -35.06 -4.02
C TYR A 828 -1.66 -34.94 -3.51
N TYR A 829 -1.52 -34.54 -2.26
CA TYR A 829 -0.26 -34.54 -1.51
C TYR A 829 -0.31 -35.69 -0.51
N ASN A 830 0.68 -36.59 -0.55
CA ASN A 830 0.75 -37.79 0.30
C ASN A 830 1.51 -37.55 1.63
N GLY A 831 1.83 -36.30 1.97
CA GLY A 831 2.72 -35.94 3.08
C GLY A 831 4.17 -35.64 2.66
N THR A 832 4.62 -36.08 1.47
CA THR A 832 5.97 -35.83 0.94
C THR A 832 6.01 -35.19 -0.44
N SER A 833 5.08 -35.52 -1.34
CA SER A 833 5.04 -35.03 -2.73
C SER A 833 3.63 -34.85 -3.27
N TRP A 834 3.45 -33.88 -4.17
CA TRP A 834 2.25 -33.76 -5.01
C TRP A 834 2.27 -34.80 -6.12
N THR A 835 1.13 -35.46 -6.37
CA THR A 835 0.96 -36.51 -7.36
C THR A 835 -0.39 -36.34 -8.07
N THR A 836 -0.40 -36.46 -9.41
CA THR A 836 -1.63 -36.38 -10.22
C THR A 836 -2.56 -37.56 -9.98
N ILE A 837 -3.85 -37.27 -9.82
CA ILE A 837 -4.91 -38.27 -9.76
C ILE A 837 -5.28 -38.70 -11.18
N SER A 838 -4.56 -39.70 -11.70
CA SER A 838 -4.73 -40.21 -13.07
C SER A 838 -5.91 -41.19 -13.24
N SER A 839 -6.51 -41.66 -12.14
CA SER A 839 -7.63 -42.61 -12.15
C SER A 839 -8.44 -42.56 -10.85
N GLY A 840 -9.60 -43.23 -10.84
CA GLY A 840 -10.44 -43.39 -9.64
C GLY A 840 -11.37 -42.22 -9.30
N LEU A 841 -11.34 -41.13 -10.06
CA LEU A 841 -12.27 -39.99 -9.93
C LEU A 841 -13.68 -40.34 -10.41
N SER A 842 -14.70 -39.73 -9.82
CA SER A 842 -16.10 -39.84 -10.25
C SER A 842 -16.33 -39.24 -11.64
N ALA A 843 -17.31 -39.76 -12.37
CA ALA A 843 -17.53 -39.44 -13.79
C ALA A 843 -17.79 -37.95 -14.09
N ASN A 844 -18.20 -37.17 -13.08
CA ASN A 844 -18.43 -35.73 -13.18
C ASN A 844 -17.16 -34.87 -12.98
N ALA A 845 -16.01 -35.44 -12.60
CA ALA A 845 -14.82 -34.68 -12.21
C ALA A 845 -14.32 -33.69 -13.27
N TYR A 846 -14.41 -34.05 -14.55
CA TYR A 846 -14.00 -33.22 -15.69
C TYR A 846 -15.21 -32.64 -16.45
N SER A 847 -16.38 -32.54 -15.79
CA SER A 847 -17.55 -31.86 -16.35
C SER A 847 -17.45 -30.35 -16.14
N GLY A 848 -17.83 -29.58 -17.15
CA GLY A 848 -17.86 -28.12 -17.06
C GLY A 848 -18.88 -27.62 -16.03
N ILE A 849 -18.43 -26.69 -15.20
CA ILE A 849 -19.18 -26.04 -14.13
C ILE A 849 -19.86 -24.79 -14.72
N THR A 850 -21.19 -24.79 -14.71
CA THR A 850 -21.99 -23.65 -15.19
C THR A 850 -22.02 -22.54 -14.16
N LEU A 851 -21.63 -21.32 -14.54
CA LEU A 851 -21.72 -20.14 -13.68
C LEU A 851 -22.91 -19.25 -14.10
N THR A 852 -23.72 -18.80 -13.12
CA THR A 852 -24.96 -18.05 -13.36
C THR A 852 -24.96 -16.67 -12.70
N GLY A 853 -24.32 -15.71 -13.38
CA GLY A 853 -24.22 -14.31 -12.93
C GLY A 853 -22.76 -13.86 -12.80
N ASN A 854 -22.54 -12.55 -12.77
CA ASN A 854 -21.20 -12.00 -12.54
C ASN A 854 -20.77 -12.26 -11.09
N SER A 855 -19.53 -12.72 -10.88
CA SER A 855 -19.01 -13.15 -9.57
C SER A 855 -19.81 -14.30 -8.91
N ALA A 856 -20.50 -15.13 -9.71
CA ALA A 856 -21.24 -16.28 -9.20
C ALA A 856 -20.29 -17.43 -8.80
N THR A 857 -20.51 -17.99 -7.61
CA THR A 857 -19.74 -19.13 -7.08
C THR A 857 -20.58 -20.41 -7.13
N THR A 858 -20.01 -21.49 -7.68
CA THR A 858 -20.67 -22.81 -7.76
C THR A 858 -19.80 -23.89 -7.09
N THR A 859 -20.32 -24.47 -6.02
CA THR A 859 -19.69 -25.61 -5.33
C THR A 859 -19.82 -26.89 -6.15
N THR A 860 -18.70 -27.54 -6.42
CA THR A 860 -18.60 -28.82 -7.13
C THR A 860 -18.09 -29.91 -6.18
N ALA A 861 -18.68 -31.11 -6.28
CA ALA A 861 -18.32 -32.27 -5.49
C ALA A 861 -17.85 -33.43 -6.39
N VAL A 862 -16.75 -34.07 -6.00
CA VAL A 862 -16.10 -35.17 -6.71
C VAL A 862 -15.70 -36.24 -5.70
N THR A 863 -15.78 -37.51 -6.08
CA THR A 863 -15.33 -38.62 -5.23
C THR A 863 -14.12 -39.29 -5.88
N TRP A 864 -13.02 -39.42 -5.14
CA TRP A 864 -11.81 -40.13 -5.58
C TRP A 864 -11.70 -41.48 -4.85
N THR A 865 -11.53 -42.55 -5.60
CA THR A 865 -11.16 -43.89 -5.10
C THR A 865 -9.64 -44.05 -5.24
N PRO A 866 -8.86 -44.03 -4.14
CA PRO A 866 -7.41 -44.21 -4.22
C PRO A 866 -7.03 -45.64 -4.66
N THR A 867 -5.91 -45.78 -5.37
CA THR A 867 -5.45 -47.08 -5.92
C THR A 867 -3.95 -47.33 -5.69
N ALA A 868 -3.30 -46.55 -4.84
CA ALA A 868 -1.90 -46.72 -4.42
C ALA A 868 -1.87 -46.91 -2.91
N GLY A 869 -1.02 -47.81 -2.39
CA GLY A 869 -0.88 -48.02 -0.95
C GLY A 869 -0.03 -46.93 -0.30
N ILE A 870 -0.59 -45.73 -0.09
CA ILE A 870 -0.01 -44.73 0.81
C ILE A 870 -0.36 -45.08 2.26
N ALA A 871 0.66 -45.11 3.11
CA ALA A 871 0.52 -45.33 4.55
C ALA A 871 -0.17 -44.15 5.26
N LEU A 872 -0.86 -44.45 6.37
CA LEU A 872 -1.58 -43.48 7.21
C LEU A 872 -0.85 -42.15 7.36
N THR A 873 -1.42 -41.09 6.81
CA THR A 873 -0.87 -39.74 6.86
C THR A 873 -1.97 -38.74 7.19
N SER A 874 -1.76 -37.96 8.27
CA SER A 874 -2.61 -36.84 8.68
C SER A 874 -2.26 -35.52 7.96
N ASN A 875 -1.25 -35.57 7.09
CA ASN A 875 -0.73 -34.43 6.34
C ASN A 875 -1.21 -34.44 4.87
N ALA A 876 -2.24 -35.24 4.54
CA ALA A 876 -2.73 -35.29 3.17
C ALA A 876 -3.39 -33.96 2.76
N LYS A 877 -3.19 -33.57 1.50
CA LYS A 877 -3.85 -32.40 0.87
C LYS A 877 -4.31 -32.74 -0.53
N VAL A 878 -5.08 -31.83 -1.11
CA VAL A 878 -5.61 -31.89 -2.46
C VAL A 878 -5.53 -30.51 -3.11
N ARG A 879 -5.42 -30.48 -4.45
CA ARG A 879 -5.55 -29.27 -5.27
C ARG A 879 -6.19 -29.59 -6.61
N VAL A 880 -6.84 -28.61 -7.20
CA VAL A 880 -7.51 -28.71 -8.51
C VAL A 880 -7.14 -27.52 -9.38
N THR A 881 -6.88 -27.78 -10.65
CA THR A 881 -6.77 -26.76 -11.70
C THR A 881 -8.08 -26.69 -12.46
N ILE A 882 -8.58 -25.48 -12.71
CA ILE A 882 -9.71 -25.18 -13.57
C ILE A 882 -9.27 -24.38 -14.80
N SER A 883 -10.13 -24.31 -15.82
CA SER A 883 -9.95 -23.50 -17.02
C SER A 883 -11.30 -23.01 -17.56
N ASP A 884 -11.37 -21.76 -18.00
CA ASP A 884 -12.51 -21.16 -18.71
C ASP A 884 -12.55 -21.54 -20.21
N GLY A 885 -11.39 -21.87 -20.80
CA GLY A 885 -11.20 -22.15 -22.23
C GLY A 885 -10.77 -20.94 -23.08
N GLU A 886 -10.41 -19.81 -22.46
CA GLU A 886 -9.99 -18.58 -23.13
C GLU A 886 -8.52 -18.62 -23.61
N ALA A 887 -8.04 -17.51 -24.22
CA ALA A 887 -6.76 -17.47 -24.94
C ALA A 887 -5.55 -17.00 -24.10
N ALA A 888 -5.78 -16.32 -22.99
CA ALA A 888 -4.78 -15.82 -22.03
C ALA A 888 -5.38 -15.94 -20.62
N ASN A 889 -4.54 -16.04 -19.58
CA ASN A 889 -4.93 -16.19 -18.16
C ASN A 889 -5.91 -17.36 -17.82
N ALA A 890 -6.24 -18.18 -18.81
CA ALA A 890 -7.32 -19.17 -18.87
C ALA A 890 -7.26 -20.36 -17.89
N THR A 891 -6.48 -20.31 -16.82
CA THR A 891 -6.32 -21.39 -15.84
C THR A 891 -6.00 -20.89 -14.44
N ALA A 892 -6.55 -21.53 -13.42
CA ALA A 892 -6.21 -21.26 -12.02
C ALA A 892 -6.14 -22.53 -11.17
N ILE A 893 -5.30 -22.50 -10.13
CA ILE A 893 -5.00 -23.64 -9.25
C ILE A 893 -5.40 -23.31 -7.82
N GLY A 894 -6.46 -23.95 -7.31
CA GLY A 894 -6.81 -23.88 -5.89
C GLY A 894 -6.18 -25.02 -5.10
N THR A 895 -5.61 -24.74 -3.92
CA THR A 895 -5.01 -25.75 -3.02
C THR A 895 -5.69 -25.73 -1.64
N MET A 896 -5.94 -26.91 -1.06
CA MET A 896 -6.53 -27.04 0.28
C MET A 896 -5.64 -26.43 1.38
N ALA A 897 -6.20 -25.49 2.15
CA ALA A 897 -5.51 -24.82 3.24
C ALA A 897 -5.18 -25.76 4.41
N GLY A 898 -6.15 -26.57 4.85
CA GLY A 898 -5.97 -27.59 5.89
C GLY A 898 -5.25 -28.85 5.40
N THR A 899 -5.29 -29.91 6.20
CA THR A 899 -4.96 -31.29 5.81
C THR A 899 -6.13 -32.21 6.16
N PHE A 900 -6.08 -33.45 5.66
CA PHE A 900 -6.96 -34.53 6.08
C PHE A 900 -6.16 -35.82 6.34
N THR A 901 -6.80 -36.81 6.96
CA THR A 901 -6.21 -38.14 7.14
C THR A 901 -6.52 -39.03 5.94
N LEU A 902 -5.48 -39.67 5.40
CA LEU A 902 -5.55 -40.63 4.30
C LEU A 902 -4.82 -41.92 4.71
N ASP A 903 -5.49 -43.06 4.69
CA ASP A 903 -4.85 -44.38 4.62
C ASP A 903 -5.45 -45.19 3.47
N THR A 904 -4.56 -45.87 2.77
CA THR A 904 -4.86 -46.65 1.56
C THR A 904 -4.07 -47.95 1.56
N THR A 905 -3.44 -48.25 2.70
CA THR A 905 -2.77 -49.51 2.98
C THR A 905 -3.82 -50.57 3.28
N VAL A 906 -3.65 -51.75 2.68
CA VAL A 906 -4.49 -52.90 3.00
C VAL A 906 -3.88 -53.62 4.22
N PRO A 907 -4.66 -53.94 5.27
CA PRO A 907 -4.17 -54.68 6.43
C PRO A 907 -3.44 -55.97 6.05
N ASP A 908 -2.34 -56.28 6.72
CA ASP A 908 -1.68 -57.58 6.55
C ASP A 908 -2.22 -58.60 7.57
N ILE A 909 -2.55 -59.80 7.09
CA ILE A 909 -2.93 -60.93 7.93
C ILE A 909 -1.68 -61.77 8.14
N THR A 910 -0.87 -61.40 9.13
CA THR A 910 0.44 -62.04 9.38
C THR A 910 0.33 -63.51 9.79
N SER A 911 -0.76 -63.92 10.44
CA SER A 911 -1.04 -65.34 10.74
C SER A 911 -2.55 -65.65 10.77
N ALA A 912 -2.91 -66.90 10.45
CA ALA A 912 -4.24 -67.45 10.66
C ALA A 912 -4.14 -68.99 10.73
N VAL A 913 -4.61 -69.59 11.82
CA VAL A 913 -4.49 -71.03 12.12
C VAL A 913 -5.81 -71.53 12.72
N ILE A 914 -6.28 -72.69 12.24
CA ILE A 914 -7.39 -73.43 12.85
C ILE A 914 -6.84 -74.42 13.87
N ASP A 915 -7.32 -74.33 15.10
CA ASP A 915 -7.21 -75.39 16.12
C ASP A 915 -8.56 -76.08 16.30
N SER A 916 -8.67 -77.33 15.84
CA SER A 916 -9.84 -78.19 16.02
C SER A 916 -9.73 -79.14 17.22
N SER A 917 -8.64 -79.09 18.01
CA SER A 917 -8.41 -80.00 19.14
C SER A 917 -9.29 -79.72 20.37
N VAL A 918 -9.84 -78.50 20.46
CA VAL A 918 -10.57 -77.99 21.63
C VAL A 918 -12.09 -78.26 21.60
N GLY A 919 -12.58 -78.97 20.57
CA GLY A 919 -14.00 -79.05 20.26
C GLY A 919 -14.80 -80.06 21.07
N ALA A 920 -15.71 -79.56 21.91
CA ALA A 920 -16.82 -80.38 22.42
C ALA A 920 -17.82 -80.69 21.29
N SER A 921 -18.16 -81.96 21.11
CA SER A 921 -19.17 -82.39 20.13
C SER A 921 -20.54 -81.81 20.49
N THR A 922 -21.14 -81.06 19.56
CA THR A 922 -22.53 -80.61 19.70
C THR A 922 -23.49 -81.78 19.41
N ALA A 923 -24.68 -81.77 20.00
CA ALA A 923 -25.67 -82.86 19.85
C ALA A 923 -26.22 -83.05 18.41
N VAL A 924 -25.74 -82.27 17.43
CA VAL A 924 -26.09 -82.32 16.01
C VAL A 924 -24.93 -82.85 15.15
N GLY A 925 -23.75 -83.13 15.75
CA GLY A 925 -22.59 -83.67 15.07
C GLY A 925 -21.57 -82.64 14.55
N ASN A 926 -21.82 -81.34 14.77
CA ASN A 926 -20.88 -80.29 14.40
C ASN A 926 -19.75 -80.14 15.44
N THR A 927 -18.53 -79.95 14.96
CA THR A 927 -17.33 -79.69 15.78
C THR A 927 -17.13 -78.18 15.93
N VAL A 928 -16.95 -77.69 17.15
CA VAL A 928 -16.53 -76.30 17.39
C VAL A 928 -15.01 -76.24 17.43
N GLY A 929 -14.38 -75.47 16.55
CA GLY A 929 -12.95 -75.18 16.59
C GLY A 929 -12.67 -73.70 16.85
N THR A 930 -11.38 -73.39 16.96
CA THR A 930 -10.88 -72.07 17.34
C THR A 930 -9.94 -71.55 16.25
N ILE A 931 -10.27 -70.43 15.63
CA ILE A 931 -9.40 -69.73 14.69
C ILE A 931 -8.58 -68.71 15.47
N THR A 932 -7.27 -68.90 15.52
CA THR A 932 -6.31 -67.94 16.07
C THR A 932 -5.60 -67.23 14.91
N PHE A 933 -5.66 -65.91 14.88
CA PHE A 933 -5.17 -65.10 13.77
C PHE A 933 -4.52 -63.81 14.25
N SER A 934 -3.70 -63.19 13.39
CA SER A 934 -3.06 -61.90 13.64
C SER A 934 -3.25 -60.98 12.45
N ILE A 935 -3.68 -59.74 12.73
CA ILE A 935 -3.81 -58.67 11.74
C ILE A 935 -2.95 -57.49 12.18
N THR A 936 -2.19 -56.93 11.24
CA THR A 936 -1.38 -55.72 11.43
C THR A 936 -1.84 -54.62 10.50
N ASP A 937 -2.11 -53.43 11.06
CA ASP A 937 -2.55 -52.24 10.33
C ASP A 937 -2.32 -50.96 11.14
N SER A 938 -2.16 -49.83 10.46
CA SER A 938 -1.98 -48.49 11.03
C SER A 938 -3.24 -47.91 11.72
N SER A 939 -4.43 -48.37 11.34
CA SER A 939 -5.73 -47.87 11.82
C SER A 939 -6.55 -48.97 12.55
N ASP A 940 -7.81 -48.70 12.90
CA ASP A 940 -8.66 -49.71 13.53
C ASP A 940 -9.07 -50.82 12.54
N LYS A 941 -9.17 -52.06 13.04
CA LYS A 941 -9.26 -53.27 12.20
C LYS A 941 -10.63 -53.95 12.33
N GLN A 942 -11.12 -54.50 11.23
CA GLN A 942 -12.27 -55.40 11.19
C GLN A 942 -11.93 -56.69 10.45
N TYR A 943 -12.61 -57.79 10.78
CA TYR A 943 -12.41 -59.10 10.17
C TYR A 943 -13.73 -59.82 9.92
N ARG A 944 -13.74 -60.78 8.99
CA ARG A 944 -14.86 -61.70 8.78
C ARG A 944 -14.38 -63.07 8.32
N PHE A 945 -15.17 -64.09 8.64
CA PHE A 945 -14.99 -65.48 8.23
C PHE A 945 -16.21 -65.97 7.44
N CYS A 946 -16.03 -66.92 6.53
CA CYS A 946 -17.12 -67.53 5.75
C CYS A 946 -16.71 -68.90 5.19
N ASN A 947 -17.67 -69.80 4.93
CA ASN A 947 -17.38 -71.08 4.26
C ASN A 947 -17.24 -70.97 2.72
N ASN A 948 -17.54 -69.80 2.15
CA ASN A 948 -17.40 -69.52 0.73
C ASN A 948 -16.52 -68.28 0.49
N SER A 949 -15.78 -68.28 -0.63
CA SER A 949 -14.82 -67.22 -0.98
C SER A 949 -15.46 -65.89 -1.40
N ALA A 950 -16.79 -65.87 -1.61
CA ALA A 950 -17.56 -64.69 -1.99
C ALA A 950 -18.11 -63.90 -0.78
N PHE A 951 -18.07 -64.48 0.43
CA PHE A 951 -18.62 -63.93 1.67
C PHE A 951 -20.12 -63.56 1.56
N THR A 952 -20.91 -64.40 0.90
CA THR A 952 -22.38 -64.31 0.93
C THR A 952 -22.91 -64.60 2.33
N SER A 953 -23.98 -63.91 2.73
CA SER A 953 -24.58 -64.01 4.06
C SER A 953 -26.12 -64.01 3.96
N PRO A 954 -26.85 -65.00 4.50
CA PRO A 954 -26.33 -66.23 5.10
C PRO A 954 -25.48 -67.01 4.11
N ASP A 955 -24.50 -67.75 4.62
CA ASP A 955 -23.68 -68.64 3.80
C ASP A 955 -24.42 -69.96 3.48
N ASP A 956 -23.80 -70.86 2.72
CA ASP A 956 -24.44 -72.10 2.24
C ASP A 956 -24.77 -73.11 3.37
N GLN A 957 -24.35 -72.83 4.61
CA GLN A 957 -24.68 -73.58 5.84
C GLN A 957 -25.57 -72.76 6.80
N GLY A 958 -25.82 -71.48 6.51
CA GLY A 958 -26.64 -70.58 7.30
C GLY A 958 -25.89 -69.68 8.30
N ASN A 959 -24.55 -69.64 8.28
CA ASN A 959 -23.79 -68.76 9.16
C ASN A 959 -23.83 -67.29 8.68
N SER A 960 -23.51 -66.35 9.57
CA SER A 960 -23.42 -64.92 9.27
C SER A 960 -21.98 -64.50 8.96
N CYS A 961 -21.69 -64.15 7.72
CA CYS A 961 -20.35 -63.71 7.28
C CYS A 961 -20.14 -62.19 7.47
N GLY A 962 -20.65 -61.66 8.58
CA GLY A 962 -20.60 -60.26 8.96
C GLY A 962 -19.23 -59.79 9.47
N TRP A 963 -18.99 -58.49 9.40
CA TRP A 963 -17.77 -57.85 9.91
C TRP A 963 -17.79 -57.74 11.44
N SER A 964 -16.73 -58.23 12.07
CA SER A 964 -16.44 -58.08 13.50
C SER A 964 -15.29 -57.09 13.70
N THR A 965 -15.35 -56.26 14.75
CA THR A 965 -14.30 -55.28 15.06
C THR A 965 -13.22 -55.88 15.96
N LEU A 966 -11.95 -55.67 15.60
CA LEU A 966 -10.78 -56.02 16.40
C LEU A 966 -10.22 -54.76 17.07
N ALA A 967 -10.56 -54.56 18.35
CA ALA A 967 -10.16 -53.38 19.10
C ALA A 967 -8.78 -53.55 19.77
N GLY A 968 -7.86 -52.62 19.48
CA GLY A 968 -6.62 -52.43 20.23
C GLY A 968 -5.34 -53.02 19.62
N THR A 969 -4.30 -52.18 19.60
CA THR A 969 -2.92 -52.47 19.16
C THR A 969 -2.69 -52.59 17.65
N ILE A 970 -1.50 -52.15 17.21
CA ILE A 970 -1.07 -52.16 15.79
C ILE A 970 -0.85 -53.59 15.27
N SER A 971 -0.54 -54.53 16.17
CA SER A 971 -0.53 -55.98 15.94
C SER A 971 -1.31 -56.64 17.06
N GLY A 972 -2.34 -57.41 16.74
CA GLY A 972 -3.19 -58.09 17.71
C GLY A 972 -3.42 -59.55 17.34
N VAL A 973 -3.14 -60.46 18.27
CA VAL A 973 -3.57 -61.86 18.19
C VAL A 973 -5.02 -61.94 18.66
N ALA A 974 -5.89 -62.50 17.83
CA ALA A 974 -7.31 -62.62 18.08
C ALA A 974 -7.79 -64.07 17.90
N THR A 975 -8.88 -64.40 18.59
CA THR A 975 -9.39 -65.77 18.73
C THR A 975 -10.89 -65.77 18.45
N SER A 976 -11.34 -66.50 17.43
CA SER A 976 -12.75 -66.63 17.06
C SER A 976 -13.17 -68.10 17.05
N THR A 977 -14.31 -68.42 17.64
CA THR A 977 -14.93 -69.75 17.46
C THR A 977 -15.46 -69.91 16.03
N TRP A 978 -15.33 -71.12 15.48
CA TRP A 978 -15.92 -71.53 14.21
C TRP A 978 -16.62 -72.88 14.38
N VAL A 979 -17.71 -73.11 13.65
CA VAL A 979 -18.51 -74.34 13.73
C VAL A 979 -18.40 -75.08 12.40
N PHE A 980 -17.72 -76.22 12.42
CA PHE A 980 -17.54 -77.07 11.24
C PHE A 980 -18.76 -77.96 11.03
N THR A 981 -19.34 -77.96 9.82
CA THR A 981 -20.50 -78.80 9.48
C THR A 981 -20.08 -80.11 8.79
N GLY A 982 -19.07 -80.76 9.35
CA GLY A 982 -18.48 -81.97 8.78
C GLY A 982 -17.10 -82.30 9.36
N ASN A 983 -16.27 -82.96 8.56
CA ASN A 983 -14.88 -83.21 8.93
C ASN A 983 -14.06 -81.91 8.83
N SER A 984 -13.54 -81.43 9.96
CA SER A 984 -12.73 -80.20 10.01
C SER A 984 -11.48 -80.21 9.11
N ALA A 985 -11.00 -81.39 8.68
CA ALA A 985 -9.85 -81.50 7.77
C ALA A 985 -10.20 -81.27 6.29
N ASP A 986 -11.50 -81.34 5.91
CA ASP A 986 -11.96 -81.19 4.52
C ASP A 986 -12.61 -79.82 4.25
N GLU A 987 -12.85 -79.02 5.30
CA GLU A 987 -13.55 -77.74 5.23
C GLU A 987 -12.59 -76.55 5.17
N ALA A 988 -12.78 -75.66 4.19
CA ALA A 988 -11.98 -74.47 3.97
C ALA A 988 -12.70 -73.23 4.52
N VAL A 989 -12.08 -72.52 5.46
CA VAL A 989 -12.60 -71.26 6.01
C VAL A 989 -11.93 -70.09 5.31
N TYR A 990 -12.72 -69.22 4.70
CA TYR A 990 -12.24 -68.01 4.04
C TYR A 990 -12.25 -66.83 5.00
N MET A 991 -11.15 -66.08 5.05
CA MET A 991 -10.97 -64.91 5.89
C MET A 991 -10.71 -63.66 5.05
N GLN A 992 -11.28 -62.53 5.47
CA GLN A 992 -10.88 -61.20 5.05
C GLN A 992 -10.71 -60.29 6.26
N ALA A 993 -9.78 -59.34 6.16
CA ALA A 993 -9.71 -58.18 7.04
C ALA A 993 -10.01 -56.90 6.25
N ARG A 994 -10.39 -55.83 6.96
CA ARG A 994 -10.40 -54.46 6.43
C ARG A 994 -10.04 -53.46 7.52
N ASP A 995 -9.62 -52.28 7.12
CA ASP A 995 -9.26 -51.19 8.03
C ASP A 995 -10.43 -50.22 8.28
N LEU A 996 -10.17 -49.12 9.00
CA LEU A 996 -11.14 -48.05 9.27
C LEU A 996 -11.55 -47.28 7.99
N TYR A 997 -10.72 -47.35 6.95
CA TYR A 997 -10.89 -46.66 5.66
C TYR A 997 -11.30 -47.63 4.54
N GLY A 998 -11.87 -48.79 4.87
CA GLY A 998 -12.43 -49.76 3.91
C GLY A 998 -11.43 -50.55 3.06
N ASN A 999 -10.12 -50.31 3.20
CA ASN A 999 -9.06 -51.04 2.53
C ASN A 999 -9.12 -52.52 2.94
N THR A 1000 -9.55 -53.38 2.02
CA THR A 1000 -9.95 -54.77 2.29
C THR A 1000 -8.95 -55.76 1.71
N THR A 1001 -8.62 -56.80 2.47
CA THR A 1001 -7.65 -57.83 2.04
C THR A 1001 -8.17 -58.68 0.90
N ALA A 1002 -7.24 -59.25 0.12
CA ALA A 1002 -7.55 -60.44 -0.66
C ALA A 1002 -8.09 -61.55 0.25
N THR A 1003 -8.94 -62.41 -0.30
CA THR A 1003 -9.52 -63.56 0.41
C THR A 1003 -8.42 -64.56 0.76
N ARG A 1004 -8.17 -64.76 2.06
CA ARG A 1004 -7.24 -65.79 2.57
C ARG A 1004 -8.01 -67.07 2.85
N THR A 1005 -7.65 -68.16 2.17
CA THR A 1005 -8.12 -69.50 2.56
C THR A 1005 -7.32 -69.99 3.78
N ILE A 1006 -8.03 -70.49 4.79
CA ILE A 1006 -7.49 -71.19 5.96
C ILE A 1006 -8.04 -72.62 5.89
N VAL A 1007 -7.16 -73.61 6.04
CA VAL A 1007 -7.52 -75.04 6.05
C VAL A 1007 -6.92 -75.65 7.30
N ALA A 1008 -7.65 -76.55 7.97
CA ALA A 1008 -7.10 -77.26 9.13
C ALA A 1008 -5.92 -78.16 8.69
N PRO A 1009 -4.89 -78.34 9.53
CA PRO A 1009 -3.82 -79.30 9.24
C PRO A 1009 -4.42 -80.71 9.22
N ALA A 1010 -4.24 -81.42 8.10
CA ALA A 1010 -4.76 -82.78 7.94
C ALA A 1010 -4.13 -83.73 8.99
N MET A 1011 -4.94 -84.22 9.93
CA MET A 1011 -4.49 -85.23 10.90
C MET A 1011 -4.07 -86.51 10.17
N PRO A 1012 -2.87 -87.07 10.40
CA PRO A 1012 -2.50 -88.37 9.88
C PRO A 1012 -3.42 -89.45 10.47
N ALA A 1013 -4.32 -90.00 9.67
CA ALA A 1013 -5.41 -90.89 10.11
C ALA A 1013 -4.95 -92.27 10.65
N SER A 1014 -3.65 -92.51 10.84
CA SER A 1014 -3.09 -93.75 11.38
C SER A 1014 -1.65 -93.56 11.90
N PHE A 1015 -1.51 -93.25 13.19
CA PHE A 1015 -0.23 -93.32 13.89
C PHE A 1015 0.04 -94.79 14.30
N GLN A 1016 0.62 -95.59 13.41
CA GLN A 1016 1.01 -96.97 13.72
C GLN A 1016 2.42 -97.03 14.31
N PHE A 1017 2.52 -97.44 15.58
CA PHE A 1017 3.77 -97.90 16.17
C PHE A 1017 3.98 -99.37 15.79
N THR A 1018 5.02 -99.67 15.01
CA THR A 1018 5.47 -101.04 14.72
C THR A 1018 6.72 -101.37 15.53
N ASP A 1019 6.59 -102.26 16.50
CA ASP A 1019 7.74 -102.89 17.16
C ASP A 1019 8.45 -103.81 16.14
N ALA A 1020 9.73 -103.55 15.90
CA ALA A 1020 10.54 -104.29 14.93
C ALA A 1020 11.13 -105.61 15.49
N SER A 1021 10.85 -105.97 16.74
CA SER A 1021 11.62 -106.99 17.47
C SER A 1021 11.02 -108.41 17.53
N ASN A 1022 9.74 -108.64 17.19
CA ASN A 1022 9.13 -109.97 17.30
C ASN A 1022 8.18 -110.36 16.15
N VAL A 1023 8.54 -111.43 15.44
CA VAL A 1023 7.87 -111.89 14.20
C VAL A 1023 7.47 -113.37 14.21
N SER A 1024 7.33 -114.04 15.38
CA SER A 1024 7.14 -115.51 15.41
C SER A 1024 6.17 -116.14 16.41
N THR A 1025 5.51 -115.42 17.33
CA THR A 1025 4.66 -116.05 18.37
C THR A 1025 3.17 -115.67 18.40
N GLY A 1026 2.73 -114.64 17.68
CA GLY A 1026 1.29 -114.38 17.42
C GLY A 1026 0.41 -114.01 18.62
N VAL A 1027 0.96 -113.80 19.82
CA VAL A 1027 0.22 -113.31 21.00
C VAL A 1027 1.02 -112.21 21.69
N TYR A 1028 0.58 -110.97 21.52
CA TYR A 1028 0.96 -109.86 22.37
C TYR A 1028 -0.05 -109.77 23.53
N ARG A 1029 0.44 -109.48 24.75
CA ARG A 1029 -0.39 -109.10 25.90
C ARG A 1029 0.15 -107.78 26.44
N GLU A 1030 -0.76 -106.86 26.74
CA GLU A 1030 -0.45 -105.57 27.35
C GLU A 1030 0.29 -105.74 28.67
N PHE A 1031 1.24 -104.86 28.96
CA PHE A 1031 1.75 -104.69 30.31
C PHE A 1031 2.12 -103.23 30.59
N LEU A 1032 1.18 -102.53 31.24
CA LEU A 1032 1.32 -101.20 31.88
C LEU A 1032 1.50 -100.03 30.88
N SER A 1033 0.82 -98.88 30.99
CA SER A 1033 0.43 -98.05 32.15
C SER A 1033 1.59 -97.34 32.84
N ASP A 1034 1.39 -96.07 33.15
CA ASP A 1034 2.29 -95.20 33.91
C ASP A 1034 3.73 -95.03 33.37
N ILE A 1035 3.86 -94.33 32.25
CA ILE A 1035 4.73 -93.13 32.10
C ILE A 1035 4.38 -92.39 30.80
N LEU A 1036 3.82 -91.19 30.95
CA LEU A 1036 4.21 -89.99 30.18
C LEU A 1036 3.73 -88.71 30.87
N ASN A 1037 3.91 -88.69 32.20
CA ASN A 1037 3.85 -87.48 32.99
C ASN A 1037 5.23 -86.81 32.89
N ILE A 1038 5.29 -85.51 32.54
CA ILE A 1038 6.51 -84.69 32.36
C ILE A 1038 7.38 -85.19 31.17
N TRP A 1039 7.74 -84.40 30.15
CA TRP A 1039 8.12 -82.98 30.15
C TRP A 1039 7.50 -82.13 29.02
N PHE A 1040 7.24 -80.87 29.36
CA PHE A 1040 7.03 -79.75 28.44
C PHE A 1040 8.36 -79.27 27.83
N ILE A 1041 8.29 -78.65 26.65
CA ILE A 1041 8.88 -77.34 26.31
C ILE A 1041 7.92 -76.67 25.31
#